data_AF-A0A2N5YNM0-F1
#
_entry.id   AF-A0A2N5YNM0-F1
#
_cell.length_a   1.000
_cell.length_b   1.000
_cell.length_c   1.000
_cell.angle_alpha   90.00
_cell.angle_beta   90.00
_cell.angle_gamma   90.00
#
_symmetry.space_group_name_H-M   'P 1'
#
loop_
_entity.id
_entity.type
_entity.pdbx_description
1 polymer ?
#
loop_
_entity_poly.entity_id
_entity_poly.type
_entity_poly.pdbx_seq_one_letter_code
_entity_poly.pdbx_strand_id
1 'polypeptide(L)'
;MLHIFHQGMFYYISKHNQLTMSKIPTVPGRGLNSKAAQELRKDHLKKNKIEIDSLESYSFETSSIQNNIESLIGSIEVPVGLVGPLLFSNQENDHSEFVYTAAATTEGALIASMNRGAKAVSESGGFSAAVLHQKMTRVPLFVFDSLKETIQFAHWIEANFNRIKEVSSRYSNHANLTEITHTITGNKIHCRFVYTTGDASGQNMTTSCTWHAILWIVQTFQEETEIQIKHFVIEGNGSSDKKPSYISLIAGRGVHVVAECELTEEVIKRVLRSSSDEFIRFYTSSLAASNINGMFGYNINCANAIASIYAATGQDLGSLHESSTGILSLEKTDKGLYLSLSLPSLVIGTIGGGTHLPAQQEVLKMMNCAGTGKIDRFAKLIAGFALGLEISTYAAIISGEFAKAHEKLGRNKPVNWLSKSEFDKELIKNSLLQEYLEWQPEKISTSDLLATDNGILTNITQRINKKITGFIPVTLKNPRTNEIKNVVVKSKPTDLETIKGLHIMAASVDPKLSDLIFNNRQNLEYWNCHIREHIMYEFLKKINFNNTPNYYGSANIIEREAFLLILEEINMSNITPINTNWTKEQIQSAIKGISRLHKTTIGKNQEIPETLIPFDASSSIDLYTKLLHTSLQDDSPLWQKEGIKMLLQFVPQKASNFLLYKSITHNDFNPRNLFIDKYNKAIIFDWELATINYPQRDIAELLSFTLEDNFSKEQLLDFIHFHKEQVDPLEKIPIDEWQQNFVYSVKEFAYTRVAFYLVLNIIVKYNFVEKVFANCLKMINFLEED
;
A
#
# COMPACT_ATOMS: atom_id res chain seq x y z
N MET A 1 46.57 20.84 32.13
CA MET A 1 45.15 20.46 31.99
C MET A 1 45.01 19.11 31.26
N LEU A 2 45.80 18.10 31.65
CA LEU A 2 45.80 16.74 31.06
C LEU A 2 46.01 15.64 32.12
N HIS A 3 45.92 15.99 33.41
CA HIS A 3 46.11 15.06 34.52
C HIS A 3 44.84 14.82 35.36
N ILE A 4 43.72 15.48 35.03
CA ILE A 4 42.44 15.31 35.73
C ILE A 4 41.49 14.37 34.97
N PHE A 5 41.74 14.08 33.69
CA PHE A 5 40.89 13.18 32.90
C PHE A 5 41.15 11.68 33.10
N HIS A 6 42.31 11.29 33.64
CA HIS A 6 42.67 9.87 33.76
C HIS A 6 42.13 9.17 35.02
N GLN A 7 41.75 9.92 36.07
CA GLN A 7 41.25 9.32 37.32
C GLN A 7 39.72 9.27 37.42
N GLY A 8 38.99 10.07 36.64
CA GLY A 8 37.51 10.07 36.63
C GLY A 8 36.88 8.90 35.87
N MET A 9 37.59 8.33 34.89
CA MET A 9 37.04 7.25 34.05
C MET A 9 37.21 5.85 34.66
N PHE A 10 38.17 5.65 35.56
CA PHE A 10 38.36 4.38 36.26
C PHE A 10 37.43 4.21 37.47
N TYR A 11 36.86 5.29 38.01
CA TYR A 11 35.97 5.23 39.17
C TYR A 11 34.49 5.01 38.82
N TYR A 12 34.10 5.17 37.55
CA TYR A 12 32.72 4.92 37.10
C TYR A 12 32.49 3.50 36.55
N ILE A 13 33.54 2.73 36.34
CA ILE A 13 33.46 1.31 35.91
C ILE A 13 33.44 0.35 37.12
N SER A 14 33.70 0.84 38.35
CA SER A 14 33.80 -0.02 39.53
C SER A 14 32.49 -0.18 40.34
N LYS A 15 31.33 0.19 39.80
CA LYS A 15 30.05 0.07 40.51
C LYS A 15 28.86 -0.39 39.66
N HIS A 16 29.08 -1.23 38.65
CA HIS A 16 28.00 -2.08 38.11
C HIS A 16 28.56 -3.44 37.70
N ASN A 17 28.16 -4.46 38.46
CA ASN A 17 28.34 -5.90 38.22
C ASN A 17 29.77 -6.35 37.88
N GLN A 18 30.50 -6.75 38.93
CA GLN A 18 31.44 -7.86 38.81
C GLN A 18 30.65 -9.10 38.38
N LEU A 19 30.47 -9.28 37.07
CA LEU A 19 30.36 -10.61 36.50
C LEU A 19 31.72 -11.26 36.76
N THR A 20 31.82 -12.01 37.85
CA THR A 20 32.88 -13.00 38.01
C THR A 20 32.98 -13.79 36.71
N MET A 21 34.19 -14.16 36.27
CA MET A 21 34.40 -15.09 35.13
C MET A 21 33.84 -16.50 35.43
N SER A 22 32.70 -16.62 36.14
CA SER A 22 31.84 -17.78 36.05
C SER A 22 31.52 -18.01 34.58
N LYS A 23 31.82 -19.23 34.11
CA LYS A 23 31.64 -19.71 32.72
C LYS A 23 30.56 -18.94 31.97
N ILE A 24 30.95 -18.27 30.88
CA ILE A 24 30.02 -17.66 29.93
C ILE A 24 28.95 -18.72 29.60
N PRO A 25 27.66 -18.46 29.87
CA PRO A 25 26.61 -19.45 29.66
C PRO A 25 26.56 -19.84 28.18
N THR A 26 26.59 -21.15 27.93
CA THR A 26 26.55 -21.71 26.57
C THR A 26 25.12 -21.87 26.10
N VAL A 27 24.85 -21.56 24.82
CA VAL A 27 23.56 -21.86 24.19
C VAL A 27 23.29 -23.37 24.28
N PRO A 28 22.14 -23.81 24.83
CA PRO A 28 21.82 -25.23 24.95
C PRO A 28 21.71 -25.91 23.58
N GLY A 29 22.24 -27.13 23.47
CA GLY A 29 22.18 -27.91 22.24
C GLY A 29 22.82 -27.20 21.04
N ARG A 30 23.81 -26.33 21.27
CA ARG A 30 24.55 -25.59 20.23
C ARG A 30 25.04 -26.56 19.15
N GLY A 31 24.68 -26.30 17.89
CA GLY A 31 25.03 -27.14 16.74
C GLY A 31 24.06 -28.29 16.44
N LEU A 32 23.03 -28.50 17.26
CA LEU A 32 21.98 -29.50 17.00
C LEU A 32 20.62 -28.84 16.79
N ASN A 33 19.89 -29.33 15.78
CA ASN A 33 18.52 -28.94 15.51
C ASN A 33 17.49 -29.99 15.91
N SER A 34 17.88 -31.07 16.60
CA SER A 34 16.91 -32.08 17.07
C SER A 34 15.81 -31.45 17.94
N LYS A 35 14.62 -32.06 17.98
CA LYS A 35 13.51 -31.58 18.83
C LYS A 35 13.95 -31.37 20.28
N ALA A 36 14.72 -32.32 20.83
CA ALA A 36 15.27 -32.20 22.18
C ALA A 36 16.20 -30.98 22.34
N ALA A 37 17.04 -30.68 21.36
CA ALA A 37 17.91 -29.49 21.39
C ALA A 37 17.10 -28.17 21.28
N GLN A 38 16.01 -28.17 20.52
CA GLN A 38 15.10 -27.03 20.44
C GLN A 38 14.37 -26.79 21.77
N GLU A 39 13.81 -27.83 22.39
CA GLU A 39 13.16 -27.71 23.70
C GLU A 39 14.12 -27.20 24.78
N LEU A 40 15.38 -27.68 24.79
CA LEU A 40 16.40 -27.16 25.69
C LEU A 40 16.65 -25.65 25.50
N ARG A 41 16.58 -25.15 24.26
CA ARG A 41 16.71 -23.72 23.97
C ARG A 41 15.47 -22.95 24.41
N LYS A 42 14.26 -23.48 24.15
CA LYS A 42 13.00 -22.87 24.62
C LYS A 42 12.96 -22.75 26.14
N ASP A 43 13.31 -23.81 26.86
CA ASP A 43 13.39 -23.81 28.32
C ASP A 43 14.42 -22.79 28.83
N HIS A 44 15.54 -22.65 28.13
CA HIS A 44 16.55 -21.66 28.47
C HIS A 44 16.05 -20.23 28.24
N LEU A 45 15.36 -19.94 27.13
CA LEU A 45 14.76 -18.63 26.88
C LEU A 45 13.67 -18.30 27.92
N LYS A 46 12.80 -19.26 28.23
CA LYS A 46 11.77 -19.13 29.28
C LYS A 46 12.37 -18.86 30.66
N LYS A 47 13.43 -19.59 31.06
CA LYS A 47 14.16 -19.36 32.33
C LYS A 47 14.76 -17.95 32.42
N ASN A 48 15.13 -17.37 31.27
CA ASN A 48 15.65 -16.01 31.19
C ASN A 48 14.57 -14.95 30.92
N LYS A 49 13.27 -15.32 30.97
CA LYS A 49 12.13 -14.42 30.71
C LYS A 49 12.15 -13.77 29.32
N ILE A 50 12.58 -14.53 28.31
CA ILE A 50 12.57 -14.12 26.91
C ILE A 50 11.43 -14.84 26.19
N GLU A 51 10.46 -14.08 25.69
CA GLU A 51 9.27 -14.58 24.98
C GLU A 51 9.51 -14.62 23.46
N ILE A 52 9.10 -15.72 22.81
CA ILE A 52 9.32 -15.97 21.37
C ILE A 52 8.10 -16.59 20.67
N ASP A 53 6.90 -16.41 21.21
CA ASP A 53 5.69 -17.16 20.81
C ASP A 53 5.42 -17.10 19.29
N SER A 54 5.59 -15.94 18.66
CA SER A 54 5.39 -15.79 17.21
C SER A 54 6.43 -16.50 16.34
N LEU A 55 7.64 -16.76 16.86
CA LEU A 55 8.70 -17.46 16.13
C LEU A 55 8.51 -18.98 16.17
N GLU A 56 7.82 -19.51 17.19
CA GLU A 56 7.63 -20.95 17.37
C GLU A 56 6.65 -21.57 16.35
N SER A 57 5.81 -20.76 15.74
CA SER A 57 4.85 -21.19 14.73
C SER A 57 5.51 -21.27 13.36
N TYR A 58 5.87 -22.48 12.92
CA TYR A 58 6.40 -22.72 11.57
C TYR A 58 5.96 -24.09 11.04
N SER A 59 5.84 -24.21 9.72
CA SER A 59 5.23 -25.37 9.05
C SER A 59 6.23 -26.37 8.46
N PHE A 60 7.51 -26.04 8.40
CA PHE A 60 8.53 -26.93 7.81
C PHE A 60 9.01 -28.01 8.78
N GLU A 61 9.40 -29.16 8.22
CA GLU A 61 10.04 -30.21 9.00
C GLU A 61 11.47 -29.83 9.37
N THR A 62 11.84 -29.97 10.64
CA THR A 62 13.21 -29.69 11.12
C THR A 62 14.30 -30.49 10.38
N SER A 63 14.00 -31.71 9.97
CA SER A 63 14.89 -32.56 9.15
C SER A 63 15.28 -31.89 7.84
N SER A 64 14.37 -31.14 7.22
CA SER A 64 14.59 -30.46 5.94
C SER A 64 15.54 -29.26 6.01
N ILE A 65 15.81 -28.74 7.21
CA ILE A 65 16.68 -27.56 7.44
C ILE A 65 17.93 -27.90 8.27
N GLN A 66 18.23 -29.19 8.48
CA GLN A 66 19.31 -29.61 9.37
C GLN A 66 20.67 -29.02 8.97
N ASN A 67 20.90 -28.78 7.68
CA ASN A 67 22.14 -28.23 7.13
C ASN A 67 22.04 -26.74 6.74
N ASN A 68 20.95 -26.07 7.09
CA ASN A 68 20.69 -24.67 6.71
C ASN A 68 20.88 -23.69 7.87
N ILE A 69 20.83 -24.17 9.11
CA ILE A 69 20.87 -23.34 10.30
C ILE A 69 21.42 -24.15 11.47
N GLU A 70 21.96 -23.49 12.49
CA GLU A 70 22.25 -24.09 13.79
C GLU A 70 21.49 -23.36 14.89
N SER A 71 21.26 -24.04 16.02
CA SER A 71 20.62 -23.43 17.19
C SER A 71 19.21 -22.88 16.90
N LEU A 72 18.42 -23.59 16.09
CA LEU A 72 17.06 -23.19 15.72
C LEU A 72 16.19 -22.87 16.94
N ILE A 73 15.53 -21.70 16.92
CA ILE A 73 14.52 -21.26 17.91
C ILE A 73 13.14 -21.01 17.29
N GLY A 74 13.04 -20.99 15.96
CA GLY A 74 11.82 -20.63 15.25
C GLY A 74 12.08 -20.17 13.82
N SER A 75 11.08 -19.54 13.20
CA SER A 75 11.17 -18.99 11.85
C SER A 75 10.53 -17.60 11.75
N ILE A 76 10.83 -16.87 10.67
CA ILE A 76 10.19 -15.59 10.35
C ILE A 76 9.41 -15.77 9.05
N GLU A 77 8.16 -15.30 9.05
CA GLU A 77 7.36 -15.17 7.85
C GLU A 77 7.63 -13.83 7.17
N VAL A 78 7.92 -13.86 5.86
CA VAL A 78 8.08 -12.66 5.04
C VAL A 78 6.96 -12.68 4.00
N PRO A 79 6.16 -11.59 3.86
CA PRO A 79 5.10 -11.53 2.86
C PRO A 79 5.66 -11.75 1.44
N VAL A 80 4.99 -12.57 0.66
CA VAL A 80 5.36 -12.89 -0.73
C VAL A 80 4.26 -12.40 -1.67
N GLY A 81 4.63 -11.62 -2.69
CA GLY A 81 3.70 -11.17 -3.71
C GLY A 81 4.09 -11.61 -5.12
N LEU A 82 3.09 -11.72 -5.99
CA LEU A 82 3.25 -12.06 -7.40
C LEU A 82 3.74 -10.85 -8.20
N VAL A 83 4.76 -11.08 -9.03
CA VAL A 83 5.28 -10.09 -9.98
C VAL A 83 5.16 -10.65 -11.40
N GLY A 84 4.50 -9.90 -12.28
CA GLY A 84 4.29 -10.23 -13.68
C GLY A 84 2.83 -10.03 -14.14
N PRO A 85 2.51 -10.41 -15.39
CA PRO A 85 3.44 -11.02 -16.34
C PRO A 85 4.48 -10.03 -16.86
N LEU A 86 5.70 -10.53 -17.10
CA LEU A 86 6.75 -9.85 -17.85
C LEU A 86 6.98 -10.61 -19.16
N LEU A 87 6.95 -9.95 -20.30
CA LEU A 87 7.18 -10.58 -21.60
C LEU A 87 8.69 -10.78 -21.81
N PHE A 88 9.14 -12.03 -21.76
CA PHE A 88 10.50 -12.44 -22.08
C PHE A 88 10.57 -12.87 -23.53
N SER A 89 11.41 -12.20 -24.33
CA SER A 89 11.63 -12.51 -25.74
C SER A 89 12.96 -13.25 -25.88
N ASN A 90 12.89 -14.56 -26.03
CA ASN A 90 14.06 -15.41 -26.16
C ASN A 90 14.60 -15.36 -27.59
N GLN A 91 15.70 -14.64 -27.79
CA GLN A 91 16.33 -14.48 -29.09
C GLN A 91 16.94 -15.79 -29.64
N GLU A 92 17.25 -16.78 -28.80
CA GLU A 92 17.89 -18.03 -29.24
C GLU A 92 16.97 -18.91 -30.08
N ASN A 93 15.66 -18.78 -29.90
CA ASN A 93 14.64 -19.64 -30.50
C ASN A 93 13.38 -18.86 -30.92
N ASP A 94 13.50 -17.54 -31.06
CA ASP A 94 12.48 -16.61 -31.56
C ASP A 94 11.09 -16.81 -30.92
N HIS A 95 11.11 -17.08 -29.60
CA HIS A 95 9.92 -17.38 -28.81
C HIS A 95 9.77 -16.36 -27.69
N SER A 96 8.60 -15.72 -27.63
CA SER A 96 8.24 -14.84 -26.52
C SER A 96 7.24 -15.52 -25.60
N GLU A 97 7.48 -15.41 -24.30
CA GLU A 97 6.61 -15.97 -23.26
C GLU A 97 6.37 -14.95 -22.14
N PHE A 98 5.19 -15.00 -21.55
CA PHE A 98 4.92 -14.26 -20.32
C PHE A 98 5.44 -15.06 -19.13
N VAL A 99 6.40 -14.47 -18.41
CA VAL A 99 7.00 -15.05 -17.22
C VAL A 99 6.52 -14.34 -15.96
N TYR A 100 6.57 -15.06 -14.85
CA TYR A 100 6.20 -14.59 -13.52
C TYR A 100 7.32 -14.91 -12.54
N THR A 101 7.44 -14.10 -11.50
CA THR A 101 8.22 -14.41 -10.30
C THR A 101 7.39 -14.10 -9.06
N ALA A 102 7.88 -14.55 -7.91
CA ALA A 102 7.45 -14.02 -6.63
C ALA A 102 8.55 -13.17 -6.00
N ALA A 103 8.16 -12.17 -5.23
CA ALA A 103 9.06 -11.28 -4.50
C ALA A 103 8.65 -11.26 -3.03
N ALA A 104 9.58 -11.59 -2.13
CA ALA A 104 9.36 -11.60 -0.69
C ALA A 104 9.87 -10.29 -0.09
N THR A 105 8.99 -9.48 0.51
CA THR A 105 9.37 -8.17 1.05
C THR A 105 8.39 -7.67 2.11
N THR A 106 8.87 -6.77 2.97
CA THR A 106 8.05 -5.96 3.88
C THR A 106 7.97 -4.49 3.43
N GLU A 107 8.65 -4.13 2.35
CA GLU A 107 8.63 -2.79 1.78
C GLU A 107 7.34 -2.57 0.98
N GLY A 108 6.50 -1.65 1.47
CA GLY A 108 5.31 -1.21 0.75
C GLY A 108 5.68 -0.60 -0.61
N ALA A 109 4.79 -0.78 -1.59
CA ALA A 109 4.95 -0.35 -2.99
C ALA A 109 5.97 -1.11 -3.85
N LEU A 110 6.90 -1.90 -3.28
CA LEU A 110 7.94 -2.59 -4.08
C LEU A 110 7.34 -3.49 -5.18
N ILE A 111 6.49 -4.45 -4.79
CA ILE A 111 5.83 -5.37 -5.74
C ILE A 111 4.96 -4.60 -6.76
N ALA A 112 4.27 -3.55 -6.32
CA ALA A 112 3.48 -2.71 -7.21
C ALA A 112 4.35 -1.99 -8.27
N SER A 113 5.53 -1.50 -7.87
CA SER A 113 6.51 -0.89 -8.77
C SER A 113 7.10 -1.93 -9.74
N MET A 114 7.45 -3.13 -9.25
CA MET A 114 7.91 -4.23 -10.12
C MET A 114 6.83 -4.59 -11.17
N ASN A 115 5.55 -4.64 -10.78
CA ASN A 115 4.44 -4.90 -11.70
C ASN A 115 4.22 -3.75 -12.71
N ARG A 116 4.34 -2.49 -12.28
CA ARG A 116 4.30 -1.33 -13.19
C ARG A 116 5.41 -1.40 -14.24
N GLY A 117 6.63 -1.74 -13.81
CA GLY A 117 7.77 -1.95 -14.67
C GLY A 117 7.57 -3.10 -15.65
N ALA A 118 7.12 -4.25 -15.15
CA ALA A 118 6.83 -5.42 -15.98
C ALA A 118 5.78 -5.13 -17.05
N LYS A 119 4.74 -4.36 -16.71
CA LYS A 119 3.74 -3.88 -17.66
C LYS A 119 4.35 -3.00 -18.73
N ALA A 120 5.15 -1.99 -18.37
CA ALA A 120 5.75 -1.07 -19.33
C ALA A 120 6.67 -1.79 -20.33
N VAL A 121 7.49 -2.71 -19.83
CA VAL A 121 8.37 -3.54 -20.67
C VAL A 121 7.53 -4.43 -21.61
N SER A 122 6.53 -5.12 -21.07
CA SER A 122 5.72 -6.07 -21.86
C SER A 122 4.89 -5.38 -22.94
N GLU A 123 4.30 -4.23 -22.64
CA GLU A 123 3.54 -3.45 -23.62
C GLU A 123 4.43 -2.82 -24.70
N SER A 124 5.75 -2.80 -24.51
CA SER A 124 6.73 -2.31 -25.49
C SER A 124 7.44 -3.43 -26.27
N GLY A 125 6.95 -4.68 -26.18
CA GLY A 125 7.51 -5.83 -26.92
C GLY A 125 8.41 -6.74 -26.07
N GLY A 126 8.53 -6.48 -24.77
CA GLY A 126 9.24 -7.33 -23.82
C GLY A 126 10.72 -6.99 -23.68
N PHE A 127 11.45 -7.89 -23.00
CA PHE A 127 12.89 -7.79 -22.81
C PHE A 127 13.62 -9.00 -23.39
N SER A 128 14.87 -8.80 -23.79
CA SER A 128 15.83 -9.87 -24.11
C SER A 128 16.96 -9.86 -23.09
N ALA A 129 17.65 -11.00 -22.93
CA ALA A 129 18.80 -11.08 -22.04
C ALA A 129 19.80 -12.15 -22.49
N ALA A 130 21.08 -11.92 -22.19
CA ALA A 130 22.17 -12.83 -22.49
C ALA A 130 23.10 -13.01 -21.29
N VAL A 131 23.50 -14.26 -21.02
CA VAL A 131 24.54 -14.57 -20.04
C VAL A 131 25.88 -14.60 -20.76
N LEU A 132 26.82 -13.78 -20.30
CA LEU A 132 28.15 -13.67 -20.88
C LEU A 132 29.11 -14.73 -20.33
N HIS A 133 29.01 -15.01 -19.03
CA HIS A 133 29.75 -16.10 -18.39
C HIS A 133 29.16 -16.47 -17.04
N GLN A 134 29.48 -17.68 -16.58
CA GLN A 134 29.29 -18.12 -15.20
C GLN A 134 30.66 -18.52 -14.64
N LYS A 135 31.10 -17.84 -13.57
CA LYS A 135 32.34 -18.20 -12.89
C LYS A 135 32.33 -17.85 -11.41
N MET A 136 32.67 -18.80 -10.56
CA MET A 136 32.90 -18.58 -9.14
C MET A 136 34.40 -18.55 -8.85
N THR A 137 34.81 -17.73 -7.88
CA THR A 137 36.24 -17.53 -7.58
C THR A 137 36.57 -17.81 -6.13
N ARG A 138 37.76 -18.39 -5.90
CA ARG A 138 38.40 -18.48 -4.58
C ARG A 138 39.84 -17.98 -4.67
N VAL A 139 40.28 -17.16 -3.73
CA VAL A 139 41.60 -16.51 -3.79
C VAL A 139 42.43 -16.79 -2.54
N PRO A 140 43.15 -17.93 -2.48
CA PRO A 140 44.15 -18.16 -1.45
C PRO A 140 45.29 -17.16 -1.47
N LEU A 141 45.90 -17.00 -0.29
CA LEU A 141 47.12 -16.21 -0.07
C LEU A 141 48.23 -17.15 0.39
N PHE A 142 49.42 -17.01 -0.20
CA PHE A 142 50.65 -17.68 0.20
C PHE A 142 51.71 -16.66 0.59
N VAL A 143 52.52 -16.97 1.61
CA VAL A 143 53.56 -16.09 2.18
C VAL A 143 54.90 -16.80 2.18
N PHE A 144 55.94 -16.10 1.72
CA PHE A 144 57.31 -16.57 1.55
C PHE A 144 58.31 -15.75 2.36
N ASP A 145 59.59 -16.14 2.41
CA ASP A 145 60.63 -15.33 3.05
C ASP A 145 61.03 -14.13 2.18
N SER A 146 60.93 -14.27 0.86
CA SER A 146 61.39 -13.24 -0.08
C SER A 146 60.49 -13.07 -1.31
N LEU A 147 60.61 -11.91 -1.96
CA LEU A 147 59.98 -11.65 -3.26
C LEU A 147 60.49 -12.63 -4.33
N LYS A 148 61.76 -13.03 -4.28
CA LYS A 148 62.35 -13.98 -5.25
C LYS A 148 61.63 -15.32 -5.22
N GLU A 149 61.39 -15.87 -4.03
CA GLU A 149 60.63 -17.11 -3.85
C GLU A 149 59.18 -16.95 -4.32
N THR A 150 58.57 -15.80 -4.06
CA THR A 150 57.20 -15.49 -4.50
C THR A 150 57.09 -15.51 -6.04
N ILE A 151 58.06 -14.94 -6.76
CA ILE A 151 58.12 -14.97 -8.23
C ILE A 151 58.35 -16.40 -8.73
N GLN A 152 59.21 -17.17 -8.07
CA GLN A 152 59.42 -18.57 -8.44
C GLN A 152 58.15 -19.40 -8.26
N PHE A 153 57.40 -19.17 -7.18
CA PHE A 153 56.10 -19.79 -6.97
C PHE A 153 55.07 -19.38 -8.01
N ALA A 154 55.03 -18.12 -8.42
CA ALA A 154 54.14 -17.64 -9.48
C ALA A 154 54.34 -18.40 -10.80
N HIS A 155 55.57 -18.48 -11.28
CA HIS A 155 55.89 -19.26 -12.49
C HIS A 155 55.59 -20.76 -12.32
N TRP A 156 55.82 -21.30 -11.12
CA TRP A 156 55.51 -22.70 -10.84
C TRP A 156 54.01 -22.97 -10.92
N ILE A 157 53.16 -22.09 -10.39
CA ILE A 157 51.69 -22.22 -10.49
C ILE A 157 51.24 -22.22 -11.95
N GLU A 158 51.77 -21.33 -12.78
CA GLU A 158 51.45 -21.26 -14.21
C GLU A 158 51.86 -22.55 -14.94
N ALA A 159 53.10 -23.02 -14.73
CA ALA A 159 53.61 -24.24 -15.34
C ALA A 159 52.84 -25.50 -14.91
N ASN A 160 52.26 -25.49 -13.70
CA ASN A 160 51.56 -26.63 -13.12
C ASN A 160 50.03 -26.52 -13.16
N PHE A 161 49.46 -25.56 -13.89
CA PHE A 161 48.01 -25.34 -13.96
C PHE A 161 47.22 -26.63 -14.23
N ASN A 162 47.64 -27.44 -15.20
CA ASN A 162 46.95 -28.69 -15.55
C ASN A 162 46.96 -29.73 -14.41
N ARG A 163 48.07 -29.84 -13.67
CA ARG A 163 48.17 -30.74 -12.50
C ARG A 163 47.27 -30.23 -11.37
N ILE A 164 47.28 -28.92 -11.12
CA ILE A 164 46.40 -28.28 -10.14
C ILE A 164 44.92 -28.51 -10.48
N LYS A 165 44.57 -28.35 -11.76
CA LYS A 165 43.22 -28.61 -12.28
C LYS A 165 42.78 -30.06 -12.07
N GLU A 166 43.65 -31.01 -12.37
CA GLU A 166 43.36 -32.44 -12.15
C GLU A 166 43.08 -32.73 -10.68
N VAL A 167 43.94 -32.26 -9.76
CA VAL A 167 43.73 -32.42 -8.32
C VAL A 167 42.42 -31.80 -7.89
N SER A 168 42.13 -30.58 -8.33
CA SER A 168 40.91 -29.87 -7.99
C SER A 168 39.65 -30.61 -8.46
N SER A 169 39.67 -31.21 -9.66
CA SER A 169 38.50 -31.93 -10.22
C SER A 169 38.10 -33.19 -9.44
N ARG A 170 39.00 -33.76 -8.61
CA ARG A 170 38.70 -34.96 -7.81
C ARG A 170 37.70 -34.68 -6.68
N TYR A 171 37.47 -33.42 -6.35
CA TYR A 171 36.64 -32.99 -5.22
C TYR A 171 35.28 -32.43 -5.63
N SER A 172 34.96 -32.41 -6.91
CA SER A 172 33.62 -32.10 -7.41
C SER A 172 33.41 -32.53 -8.86
N ASN A 173 32.22 -33.09 -9.14
CA ASN A 173 31.78 -33.38 -10.51
C ASN A 173 31.25 -32.15 -11.26
N HIS A 174 31.02 -31.03 -10.57
CA HIS A 174 30.41 -29.82 -11.15
C HIS A 174 31.36 -28.63 -11.19
N ALA A 175 32.41 -28.60 -10.36
CA ALA A 175 33.42 -27.54 -10.42
C ALA A 175 34.49 -27.88 -11.44
N ASN A 176 34.70 -26.99 -12.41
CA ASN A 176 35.79 -27.11 -13.37
C ASN A 176 36.68 -25.87 -13.27
N LEU A 177 37.95 -26.07 -12.87
CA LEU A 177 38.94 -25.00 -12.82
C LEU A 177 39.29 -24.56 -14.24
N THR A 178 39.00 -23.31 -14.58
CA THR A 178 39.21 -22.74 -15.91
C THR A 178 40.47 -21.89 -15.97
N GLU A 179 40.83 -21.23 -14.88
CA GLU A 179 41.92 -20.26 -14.86
C GLU A 179 42.49 -20.11 -13.44
N ILE A 180 43.81 -19.84 -13.35
CA ILE A 180 44.45 -19.30 -12.14
C ILE A 180 45.19 -18.03 -12.54
N THR A 181 44.79 -16.88 -12.00
CA THR A 181 45.56 -15.63 -12.08
C THR A 181 46.18 -15.34 -10.74
N HIS A 182 47.13 -14.40 -10.67
CA HIS A 182 47.75 -14.06 -9.38
C HIS A 182 48.14 -12.59 -9.26
N THR A 183 48.27 -12.12 -8.03
CA THR A 183 48.73 -10.78 -7.68
C THR A 183 49.79 -10.88 -6.59
N ILE A 184 50.97 -10.30 -6.84
CA ILE A 184 52.11 -10.32 -5.92
C ILE A 184 52.17 -9.02 -5.14
N THR A 185 52.38 -9.10 -3.82
CA THR A 185 52.60 -7.96 -2.93
C THR A 185 53.80 -8.24 -2.02
N GLY A 186 55.00 -7.93 -2.48
CA GLY A 186 56.25 -8.25 -1.78
C GLY A 186 56.46 -9.77 -1.68
N ASN A 187 56.62 -10.29 -0.46
CA ASN A 187 56.80 -11.72 -0.19
C ASN A 187 55.46 -12.51 -0.12
N LYS A 188 54.40 -11.99 -0.73
CA LYS A 188 53.03 -12.53 -0.65
C LYS A 188 52.45 -12.63 -2.04
N ILE A 189 51.66 -13.67 -2.28
CA ILE A 189 50.94 -13.86 -3.54
C ILE A 189 49.52 -14.34 -3.28
N HIS A 190 48.58 -13.65 -3.91
CA HIS A 190 47.18 -14.05 -4.00
C HIS A 190 46.96 -14.79 -5.31
N CYS A 191 46.53 -16.05 -5.26
CA CYS A 191 46.23 -16.83 -6.47
C CYS A 191 44.72 -16.94 -6.61
N ARG A 192 44.14 -16.38 -7.67
CA ARG A 192 42.71 -16.41 -7.97
C ARG A 192 42.37 -17.63 -8.81
N PHE A 193 41.76 -18.62 -8.18
CA PHE A 193 41.19 -19.78 -8.83
C PHE A 193 39.80 -19.44 -9.36
N VAL A 194 39.57 -19.69 -10.65
CA VAL A 194 38.31 -19.40 -11.35
C VAL A 194 37.66 -20.71 -11.79
N TYR A 195 36.41 -20.92 -11.41
CA TYR A 195 35.68 -22.16 -11.65
C TYR A 195 34.37 -21.91 -12.38
N THR A 196 33.98 -22.78 -13.31
CA THR A 196 32.55 -22.96 -13.63
C THR A 196 31.94 -23.92 -12.62
N THR A 197 30.66 -23.75 -12.27
CA THR A 197 30.03 -24.46 -11.13
C THR A 197 28.69 -25.11 -11.44
N GLY A 198 28.35 -25.24 -12.71
CA GLY A 198 27.04 -25.74 -13.14
C GLY A 198 25.91 -24.85 -12.61
N ASP A 199 24.87 -25.46 -12.06
CA ASP A 199 23.67 -24.77 -11.56
C ASP A 199 23.73 -24.37 -10.07
N ALA A 200 24.81 -24.72 -9.37
CA ALA A 200 25.04 -24.29 -7.99
C ALA A 200 25.72 -22.92 -7.96
N SER A 201 25.45 -22.12 -6.92
CA SER A 201 26.19 -20.87 -6.68
C SER A 201 27.70 -21.10 -6.53
N GLY A 202 28.08 -22.28 -6.04
CA GLY A 202 29.44 -22.79 -6.12
C GLY A 202 30.39 -22.35 -5.03
N GLN A 203 29.98 -21.52 -4.07
CA GLN A 203 30.84 -21.03 -2.98
C GLN A 203 31.46 -22.18 -2.16
N ASN A 204 30.67 -23.13 -1.67
CA ASN A 204 31.17 -24.24 -0.85
C ASN A 204 32.04 -25.22 -1.66
N MET A 205 31.60 -25.50 -2.88
CA MET A 205 32.26 -26.43 -3.77
C MET A 205 33.65 -25.94 -4.19
N THR A 206 33.76 -24.66 -4.55
CA THR A 206 35.06 -24.04 -4.90
C THR A 206 35.99 -23.95 -3.70
N THR A 207 35.47 -23.74 -2.48
CA THR A 207 36.27 -23.81 -1.24
C THR A 207 36.89 -25.20 -1.05
N SER A 208 36.11 -26.27 -1.19
CA SER A 208 36.62 -27.64 -1.08
C SER A 208 37.69 -27.94 -2.14
N CYS A 209 37.37 -27.65 -3.41
CA CYS A 209 38.27 -27.84 -4.55
C CYS A 209 39.60 -27.09 -4.37
N THR A 210 39.53 -25.82 -3.97
CA THR A 210 40.71 -24.97 -3.77
C THR A 210 41.50 -25.41 -2.55
N TRP A 211 40.86 -25.84 -1.46
CA TRP A 211 41.55 -26.32 -0.26
C TRP A 211 42.44 -27.52 -0.55
N HIS A 212 41.92 -28.50 -1.27
CA HIS A 212 42.71 -29.67 -1.64
C HIS A 212 43.79 -29.36 -2.67
N ALA A 213 43.51 -28.43 -3.60
CA ALA A 213 44.54 -27.90 -4.49
C ALA A 213 45.67 -27.22 -3.71
N ILE A 214 45.37 -26.40 -2.69
CA ILE A 214 46.37 -25.77 -1.83
C ILE A 214 47.22 -26.80 -1.11
N LEU A 215 46.62 -27.82 -0.50
CA LEU A 215 47.38 -28.85 0.22
C LEU A 215 48.37 -29.56 -0.72
N TRP A 216 47.92 -29.89 -1.92
CA TRP A 216 48.78 -30.48 -2.95
C TRP A 216 49.86 -29.51 -3.43
N ILE A 217 49.53 -28.24 -3.68
CA ILE A 217 50.48 -27.19 -4.08
C ILE A 217 51.57 -27.04 -3.02
N VAL A 218 51.18 -26.93 -1.75
CA VAL A 218 52.12 -26.71 -0.64
C VAL A 218 53.11 -27.86 -0.53
N GLN A 219 52.62 -29.09 -0.60
CA GLN A 219 53.47 -30.27 -0.57
C GLN A 219 54.39 -30.33 -1.79
N THR A 220 53.80 -30.29 -2.99
CA THR A 220 54.53 -30.55 -4.24
C THR A 220 55.55 -29.45 -4.55
N PHE A 221 55.20 -28.18 -4.30
CA PHE A 221 56.12 -27.07 -4.51
C PHE A 221 57.35 -27.15 -3.59
N GLN A 222 57.15 -27.50 -2.31
CA GLN A 222 58.24 -27.68 -1.36
C GLN A 222 59.16 -28.84 -1.77
N GLU A 223 58.58 -29.96 -2.21
CA GLU A 223 59.34 -31.13 -2.68
C GLU A 223 60.15 -30.84 -3.97
N GLU A 224 59.58 -30.10 -4.92
CA GLU A 224 60.23 -29.84 -6.22
C GLU A 224 61.24 -28.67 -6.21
N THR A 225 61.14 -27.74 -5.25
CA THR A 225 61.94 -26.50 -5.26
C THR A 225 62.77 -26.25 -4.02
N GLU A 226 62.57 -27.03 -2.95
CA GLU A 226 63.17 -26.84 -1.62
C GLU A 226 62.80 -25.49 -0.94
N ILE A 227 61.85 -24.73 -1.50
CA ILE A 227 61.38 -23.46 -0.95
C ILE A 227 60.18 -23.68 -0.02
N GLN A 228 60.29 -23.20 1.22
CA GLN A 228 59.24 -23.32 2.21
C GLN A 228 58.19 -22.19 2.11
N ILE A 229 56.93 -22.55 1.85
CA ILE A 229 55.77 -21.68 2.09
C ILE A 229 55.58 -21.50 3.61
N LYS A 230 55.75 -20.27 4.12
CA LYS A 230 55.64 -19.98 5.57
C LYS A 230 54.22 -20.05 6.08
N HIS A 231 53.31 -19.41 5.35
CA HIS A 231 51.90 -19.36 5.70
C HIS A 231 51.06 -19.43 4.44
N PHE A 232 49.89 -20.05 4.56
CA PHE A 232 48.86 -19.98 3.54
C PHE A 232 47.48 -19.95 4.18
N VAL A 233 46.54 -19.31 3.51
CA VAL A 233 45.13 -19.29 3.90
C VAL A 233 44.26 -19.48 2.66
N ILE A 234 43.09 -20.11 2.84
CA ILE A 234 42.15 -20.40 1.76
C ILE A 234 41.54 -19.14 1.12
N GLU A 235 41.47 -18.05 1.88
CA GLU A 235 40.90 -16.78 1.43
C GLU A 235 41.76 -15.62 1.94
N GLY A 236 42.47 -14.97 1.03
CA GLY A 236 43.24 -13.75 1.26
C GLY A 236 42.42 -12.46 1.10
N ASN A 237 41.09 -12.57 1.10
CA ASN A 237 40.10 -11.54 0.80
C ASN A 237 40.09 -11.04 -0.66
N GLY A 238 40.72 -11.78 -1.57
CA GLY A 238 40.81 -11.44 -3.00
C GLY A 238 39.61 -11.91 -3.82
N SER A 239 38.82 -12.86 -3.30
CA SER A 239 37.54 -13.24 -3.94
C SER A 239 36.49 -12.15 -3.76
N SER A 240 36.67 -11.32 -2.73
CA SER A 240 35.68 -10.36 -2.25
C SER A 240 34.32 -11.02 -1.93
N ASP A 241 34.34 -12.29 -1.51
CA ASP A 241 33.14 -13.06 -1.17
C ASP A 241 32.38 -12.36 -0.05
N LYS A 242 31.16 -11.90 -0.35
CA LYS A 242 30.34 -11.10 0.55
C LYS A 242 30.95 -9.73 0.86
N LYS A 243 31.63 -9.11 -0.11
CA LYS A 243 32.00 -7.66 -0.11
C LYS A 243 31.88 -7.05 -1.51
N PRO A 244 31.36 -5.82 -1.66
CA PRO A 244 31.41 -5.12 -2.94
C PRO A 244 32.86 -4.83 -3.33
N SER A 245 33.21 -5.00 -4.61
CA SER A 245 34.57 -4.74 -5.08
C SER A 245 34.63 -4.43 -6.58
N TYR A 246 35.60 -3.60 -6.98
CA TYR A 246 35.88 -3.33 -8.39
C TYR A 246 36.30 -4.57 -9.16
N ILE A 247 36.98 -5.52 -8.51
CA ILE A 247 37.40 -6.75 -9.20
C ILE A 247 36.20 -7.63 -9.53
N SER A 248 35.17 -7.70 -8.67
CA SER A 248 33.91 -8.39 -9.00
C SER A 248 33.17 -7.71 -10.15
N LEU A 249 33.25 -6.38 -10.26
CA LEU A 249 32.65 -5.61 -11.35
C LEU A 249 33.38 -5.83 -12.70
N ILE A 250 34.72 -5.77 -12.69
CA ILE A 250 35.56 -5.82 -13.90
C ILE A 250 35.79 -7.26 -14.35
N ALA A 251 36.25 -8.10 -13.42
CA ALA A 251 36.54 -9.49 -13.73
C ALA A 251 35.28 -10.34 -13.70
N GLY A 252 34.20 -9.96 -13.01
CA GLY A 252 32.98 -10.76 -12.90
C GLY A 252 33.07 -11.86 -11.83
N ARG A 253 31.95 -12.15 -11.17
CA ARG A 253 31.85 -13.20 -10.13
C ARG A 253 30.41 -13.72 -9.95
N GLY A 254 30.19 -15.02 -10.12
CA GLY A 254 28.86 -15.59 -10.29
C GLY A 254 28.49 -15.56 -11.77
N VAL A 255 27.25 -15.18 -12.07
CA VAL A 255 26.75 -15.01 -13.43
C VAL A 255 26.89 -13.55 -13.86
N HIS A 256 27.41 -13.32 -15.06
CA HIS A 256 27.33 -12.02 -15.72
C HIS A 256 26.20 -12.08 -16.74
N VAL A 257 25.15 -11.31 -16.48
CA VAL A 257 23.96 -11.24 -17.34
C VAL A 257 23.67 -9.81 -17.74
N VAL A 258 23.28 -9.61 -19.00
CA VAL A 258 22.81 -8.33 -19.52
C VAL A 258 21.37 -8.51 -19.99
N ALA A 259 20.47 -7.64 -19.53
CA ALA A 259 19.09 -7.57 -20.01
C ALA A 259 18.86 -6.22 -20.70
N GLU A 260 18.05 -6.19 -21.74
CA GLU A 260 17.73 -4.99 -22.50
C GLU A 260 16.27 -4.93 -22.93
N CYS A 261 15.74 -3.73 -23.13
CA CYS A 261 14.44 -3.50 -23.73
C CYS A 261 14.38 -2.13 -24.42
N GLU A 262 13.43 -1.96 -25.33
CA GLU A 262 13.14 -0.66 -25.96
C GLU A 262 11.70 -0.26 -25.61
N LEU A 263 11.55 0.80 -24.81
CA LEU A 263 10.25 1.33 -24.42
C LEU A 263 9.74 2.31 -25.48
N THR A 264 8.46 2.19 -25.84
CA THR A 264 7.82 3.16 -26.75
C THR A 264 7.43 4.42 -26.01
N GLU A 265 7.49 5.58 -26.67
CA GLU A 265 7.10 6.86 -26.08
C GLU A 265 5.65 6.86 -25.59
N GLU A 266 4.75 6.15 -26.28
CA GLU A 266 3.36 5.98 -25.87
C GLU A 266 3.25 5.27 -24.51
N VAL A 267 3.99 4.17 -24.32
CA VAL A 267 3.98 3.41 -23.07
C VAL A 267 4.64 4.20 -21.94
N ILE A 268 5.72 4.93 -22.22
CA ILE A 268 6.37 5.81 -21.22
C ILE A 268 5.36 6.85 -20.71
N LYS A 269 4.61 7.51 -21.60
CA LYS A 269 3.60 8.50 -21.20
C LYS A 269 2.43 7.88 -20.44
N ARG A 270 1.90 6.76 -20.94
CA ARG A 270 0.68 6.13 -20.41
C ARG A 270 0.91 5.38 -19.09
N VAL A 271 1.96 4.57 -19.03
CA VAL A 271 2.25 3.69 -17.88
C VAL A 271 3.19 4.36 -16.89
N LEU A 272 4.26 4.99 -17.39
CA LEU A 272 5.31 5.57 -16.56
C LEU A 272 5.05 7.05 -16.23
N ARG A 273 4.05 7.67 -16.88
CA ARG A 273 3.64 9.06 -16.63
C ARG A 273 4.81 10.05 -16.73
N SER A 274 5.68 9.82 -17.71
CA SER A 274 6.85 10.66 -18.01
C SER A 274 7.12 10.66 -19.52
N SER A 275 8.33 11.03 -19.95
CA SER A 275 8.78 11.03 -21.34
C SER A 275 10.25 10.59 -21.46
N SER A 276 10.66 10.08 -22.61
CA SER A 276 12.07 9.72 -22.84
C SER A 276 13.03 10.90 -22.63
N ASP A 277 12.59 12.12 -22.96
CA ASP A 277 13.37 13.35 -22.74
C ASP A 277 13.63 13.64 -21.27
N GLU A 278 12.65 13.39 -20.39
CA GLU A 278 12.85 13.54 -18.94
C GLU A 278 13.82 12.50 -18.40
N PHE A 279 13.67 11.24 -18.83
CA PHE A 279 14.60 10.16 -18.47
C PHE A 279 16.05 10.55 -18.78
N ILE A 280 16.35 10.98 -20.01
CA ILE A 280 17.71 11.36 -20.40
C ILE A 280 18.19 12.63 -19.67
N ARG A 281 17.33 13.64 -19.52
CA ARG A 281 17.66 14.90 -18.83
C ARG A 281 18.16 14.67 -17.40
N PHE A 282 17.50 13.78 -16.66
CA PHE A 282 17.89 13.47 -15.29
C PHE A 282 19.00 12.41 -15.23
N TYR A 283 19.12 11.54 -16.22
CA TYR A 283 20.08 10.44 -16.23
C TYR A 283 21.52 10.93 -16.17
N THR A 284 21.88 11.90 -17.02
CA THR A 284 23.24 12.45 -17.06
C THR A 284 23.65 13.08 -15.73
N SER A 285 22.72 13.78 -15.07
CA SER A 285 22.95 14.44 -13.79
C SER A 285 23.11 13.43 -12.66
N SER A 286 22.25 12.41 -12.65
CA SER A 286 22.28 11.32 -11.67
C SER A 286 23.55 10.47 -11.80
N LEU A 287 23.96 10.15 -13.04
CA LEU A 287 25.20 9.43 -13.33
C LEU A 287 26.44 10.20 -12.87
N ALA A 288 26.50 11.51 -13.12
CA ALA A 288 27.60 12.35 -12.66
C ALA A 288 27.72 12.35 -11.12
N ALA A 289 26.60 12.49 -10.41
CA ALA A 289 26.58 12.44 -8.95
C ALA A 289 26.99 11.06 -8.40
N SER A 290 26.51 9.99 -9.01
CA SER A 290 26.88 8.61 -8.68
C SER A 290 28.38 8.36 -8.78
N ASN A 291 29.01 8.83 -9.86
CA ASN A 291 30.45 8.72 -10.07
C ASN A 291 31.25 9.48 -9.00
N ILE A 292 30.84 10.71 -8.67
CA ILE A 292 31.48 11.51 -7.60
C ILE A 292 31.39 10.81 -6.24
N ASN A 293 30.24 10.16 -5.97
CA ASN A 293 30.00 9.44 -4.73
C ASN A 293 30.71 8.06 -4.66
N GLY A 294 31.37 7.63 -5.74
CA GLY A 294 32.07 6.34 -5.78
C GLY A 294 31.12 5.14 -5.77
N MET A 295 29.94 5.27 -6.37
CA MET A 295 28.98 4.17 -6.49
C MET A 295 29.55 3.05 -7.38
N PHE A 296 29.42 1.80 -6.93
CA PHE A 296 29.81 0.62 -7.70
C PHE A 296 28.73 0.28 -8.72
N GLY A 297 28.91 0.74 -9.96
CA GLY A 297 27.94 0.55 -11.05
C GLY A 297 26.69 1.42 -10.85
N TYR A 298 26.39 2.27 -11.83
CA TYR A 298 25.20 3.12 -11.76
C TYR A 298 23.92 2.29 -11.86
N ASN A 299 23.04 2.37 -10.87
CA ASN A 299 21.69 1.81 -10.87
C ASN A 299 20.80 2.62 -9.92
N ILE A 300 19.50 2.31 -9.88
CA ILE A 300 18.50 3.04 -9.11
C ILE A 300 18.02 2.22 -7.92
N ASN A 301 17.64 0.97 -8.15
CA ASN A 301 16.98 0.11 -7.17
C ASN A 301 17.20 -1.41 -7.40
N CYS A 302 18.34 -1.81 -7.97
CA CYS A 302 18.65 -3.22 -8.24
C CYS A 302 18.65 -4.07 -6.96
N ALA A 303 19.11 -3.51 -5.85
CA ALA A 303 19.15 -4.19 -4.57
C ALA A 303 17.77 -4.66 -4.10
N ASN A 304 16.70 -3.86 -4.25
CA ASN A 304 15.38 -4.27 -3.78
C ASN A 304 14.78 -5.39 -4.64
N ALA A 305 14.95 -5.33 -5.97
CA ALA A 305 14.52 -6.41 -6.86
C ALA A 305 15.25 -7.72 -6.51
N ILE A 306 16.58 -7.67 -6.42
CA ILE A 306 17.40 -8.86 -6.18
C ILE A 306 17.16 -9.41 -4.78
N ALA A 307 17.10 -8.57 -3.74
CA ALA A 307 16.83 -9.00 -2.36
C ALA A 307 15.49 -9.73 -2.25
N SER A 308 14.44 -9.16 -2.86
CA SER A 308 13.10 -9.74 -2.77
C SER A 308 12.97 -11.05 -3.54
N ILE A 309 13.61 -11.17 -4.70
CA ILE A 309 13.68 -12.45 -5.44
C ILE A 309 14.56 -13.46 -4.70
N TYR A 310 15.69 -13.05 -4.12
CA TYR A 310 16.58 -13.93 -3.36
C TYR A 310 15.88 -14.56 -2.17
N ALA A 311 15.15 -13.74 -1.39
CA ALA A 311 14.37 -14.21 -0.26
C ALA A 311 13.25 -15.19 -0.71
N ALA A 312 12.59 -14.90 -1.83
CA ALA A 312 11.53 -15.75 -2.38
C ALA A 312 12.05 -17.07 -2.97
N THR A 313 13.30 -17.12 -3.43
CA THR A 313 13.87 -18.28 -4.18
C THR A 313 14.98 -19.02 -3.43
N GLY A 314 15.27 -18.66 -2.18
CA GLY A 314 16.20 -19.41 -1.32
C GLY A 314 17.67 -19.20 -1.65
N GLN A 315 18.02 -18.03 -2.19
CA GLN A 315 19.39 -17.65 -2.50
C GLN A 315 20.13 -17.16 -1.24
N ASP A 316 21.45 -17.02 -1.33
CA ASP A 316 22.26 -16.51 -0.21
C ASP A 316 22.09 -14.98 -0.09
N LEU A 317 21.30 -14.54 0.90
CA LEU A 317 21.12 -13.12 1.23
C LEU A 317 22.42 -12.41 1.59
N GLY A 318 23.42 -13.14 2.09
CA GLY A 318 24.75 -12.60 2.35
C GLY A 318 25.54 -12.27 1.08
N SER A 319 25.08 -12.69 -0.09
CA SER A 319 25.67 -12.35 -1.40
C SER A 319 24.91 -11.21 -2.08
N LEU A 320 23.97 -10.55 -1.37
CA LEU A 320 23.12 -9.50 -1.94
C LEU A 320 23.92 -8.31 -2.45
N HIS A 321 24.79 -7.72 -1.64
CA HIS A 321 25.49 -6.47 -1.99
C HIS A 321 26.41 -6.61 -3.22
N GLU A 322 26.95 -7.80 -3.46
CA GLU A 322 27.79 -8.07 -4.64
C GLU A 322 26.91 -8.40 -5.86
N SER A 323 25.80 -9.11 -5.64
CA SER A 323 24.84 -9.45 -6.68
C SER A 323 24.04 -8.24 -7.17
N SER A 324 23.84 -7.25 -6.30
CA SER A 324 23.10 -6.02 -6.59
C SER A 324 23.92 -4.93 -7.27
N THR A 325 25.18 -5.19 -7.57
CA THR A 325 26.00 -4.28 -8.38
C THR A 325 25.46 -4.31 -9.81
N GLY A 326 24.78 -3.26 -10.24
CA GLY A 326 24.19 -3.14 -11.58
C GLY A 326 24.74 -1.95 -12.35
N ILE A 327 24.84 -2.09 -13.67
CA ILE A 327 25.17 -1.01 -14.60
C ILE A 327 23.96 -0.78 -15.52
N LEU A 328 23.22 0.29 -15.24
CA LEU A 328 22.07 0.75 -16.02
C LEU A 328 22.52 1.80 -17.04
N SER A 329 22.21 1.54 -18.31
CA SER A 329 22.46 2.47 -19.43
C SER A 329 21.16 2.81 -20.14
N LEU A 330 21.01 4.09 -20.51
CA LEU A 330 19.83 4.64 -21.19
C LEU A 330 20.27 5.35 -22.46
N GLU A 331 19.52 5.13 -23.54
CA GLU A 331 19.71 5.82 -24.81
C GLU A 331 18.34 6.18 -25.40
N LYS A 332 18.21 7.42 -25.90
CA LYS A 332 16.99 7.83 -26.61
C LYS A 332 17.04 7.26 -28.03
N THR A 333 15.93 6.65 -28.46
CA THR A 333 15.77 6.14 -29.83
C THR A 333 14.62 6.86 -30.52
N ASP A 334 14.45 6.63 -31.82
CA ASP A 334 13.32 7.18 -32.58
C ASP A 334 11.96 6.66 -32.07
N LYS A 335 11.92 5.47 -31.43
CA LYS A 335 10.70 4.89 -30.86
C LYS A 335 10.40 5.36 -29.44
N GLY A 336 11.42 5.75 -28.70
CA GLY A 336 11.30 6.16 -27.29
C GLY A 336 12.64 6.03 -26.57
N LEU A 337 12.80 4.98 -25.77
CA LEU A 337 13.95 4.83 -24.88
C LEU A 337 14.46 3.39 -24.85
N TYR A 338 15.70 3.18 -25.26
CA TYR A 338 16.44 1.94 -25.05
C TYR A 338 17.06 1.93 -23.65
N LEU A 339 16.95 0.80 -22.95
CA LEU A 339 17.57 0.58 -21.66
C LEU A 339 18.27 -0.78 -21.62
N SER A 340 19.45 -0.82 -21.00
CA SER A 340 20.16 -2.06 -20.69
C SER A 340 20.61 -2.09 -19.23
N LEU A 341 20.44 -3.23 -18.56
CA LEU A 341 20.95 -3.50 -17.22
C LEU A 341 21.95 -4.66 -17.29
N SER A 342 23.20 -4.38 -16.94
CA SER A 342 24.23 -5.40 -16.74
C SER A 342 24.41 -5.71 -15.25
N LEU A 343 24.35 -7.00 -14.90
CA LEU A 343 24.65 -7.54 -13.58
C LEU A 343 25.90 -8.44 -13.71
N PRO A 344 27.11 -7.91 -13.46
CA PRO A 344 28.38 -8.62 -13.71
C PRO A 344 28.74 -9.62 -12.61
N SER A 345 28.12 -9.51 -11.44
CA SER A 345 28.46 -10.29 -10.25
C SER A 345 27.28 -10.99 -9.57
N LEU A 346 26.32 -11.50 -10.36
CA LEU A 346 25.10 -12.13 -9.85
C LEU A 346 25.35 -13.54 -9.29
N VAL A 347 25.41 -13.68 -7.97
CA VAL A 347 25.70 -14.96 -7.29
C VAL A 347 24.41 -15.71 -6.96
N ILE A 348 24.03 -16.63 -7.84
CA ILE A 348 22.76 -17.39 -7.77
C ILE A 348 23.00 -18.89 -7.94
N GLY A 349 22.02 -19.70 -7.53
CA GLY A 349 21.93 -21.11 -7.84
C GLY A 349 20.48 -21.57 -7.94
N THR A 350 20.25 -22.61 -8.75
CA THR A 350 18.95 -23.29 -8.86
C THR A 350 18.95 -24.65 -8.15
N ILE A 351 20.09 -25.03 -7.58
CA ILE A 351 20.31 -26.19 -6.72
C ILE A 351 21.17 -25.82 -5.49
N GLY A 352 20.94 -26.51 -4.37
CA GLY A 352 21.69 -26.33 -3.12
C GLY A 352 21.25 -25.13 -2.28
N GLY A 353 21.83 -25.00 -1.08
CA GLY A 353 21.50 -23.90 -0.16
C GLY A 353 20.02 -23.92 0.27
N GLY A 354 19.35 -22.78 0.16
CA GLY A 354 17.93 -22.63 0.50
C GLY A 354 16.96 -23.05 -0.61
N THR A 355 17.44 -23.31 -1.83
CA THR A 355 16.59 -23.58 -3.01
C THR A 355 15.73 -24.84 -2.91
N HIS A 356 16.11 -25.78 -2.05
CA HIS A 356 15.38 -27.03 -1.81
C HIS A 356 14.20 -26.88 -0.84
N LEU A 357 14.07 -25.74 -0.16
CA LEU A 357 13.00 -25.52 0.82
C LEU A 357 11.65 -25.43 0.08
N PRO A 358 10.55 -25.99 0.60
CA PRO A 358 9.31 -26.14 -0.16
C PRO A 358 8.79 -24.86 -0.81
N ALA A 359 8.66 -23.78 -0.04
CA ALA A 359 8.17 -22.49 -0.54
C ALA A 359 9.11 -21.88 -1.60
N GLN A 360 10.41 -21.90 -1.34
CA GLN A 360 11.43 -21.37 -2.25
C GLN A 360 11.47 -22.17 -3.57
N GLN A 361 11.30 -23.48 -3.47
CA GLN A 361 11.25 -24.38 -4.62
C GLN A 361 9.98 -24.15 -5.46
N GLU A 362 8.84 -23.83 -4.85
CA GLU A 362 7.61 -23.45 -5.57
C GLU A 362 7.82 -22.18 -6.40
N VAL A 363 8.49 -21.17 -5.86
CA VAL A 363 8.82 -19.95 -6.63
C VAL A 363 9.77 -20.25 -7.79
N LEU A 364 10.81 -21.07 -7.56
CA LEU A 364 11.69 -21.51 -8.65
C LEU A 364 10.94 -22.30 -9.73
N LYS A 365 9.95 -23.13 -9.36
CA LYS A 365 9.08 -23.86 -10.30
C LYS A 365 8.17 -22.89 -11.07
N MET A 366 7.60 -21.89 -10.42
CA MET A 366 6.81 -20.82 -11.06
C MET A 366 7.62 -20.12 -12.17
N MET A 367 8.91 -19.88 -11.93
CA MET A 367 9.82 -19.28 -12.91
C MET A 367 10.34 -20.27 -13.98
N ASN A 368 9.97 -21.56 -13.89
CA ASN A 368 10.57 -22.66 -14.66
C ASN A 368 12.11 -22.73 -14.53
N CYS A 369 12.61 -22.42 -13.33
CA CYS A 369 14.03 -22.29 -12.99
C CYS A 369 14.50 -23.31 -11.92
N ALA A 370 13.68 -24.28 -11.50
CA ALA A 370 14.08 -25.27 -10.50
C ALA A 370 14.94 -26.39 -11.11
N GLY A 371 16.06 -26.72 -10.45
CA GLY A 371 16.90 -27.88 -10.81
C GLY A 371 18.03 -27.58 -11.80
N THR A 372 18.57 -28.64 -12.41
CA THR A 372 19.73 -28.62 -13.32
C THR A 372 19.40 -28.03 -14.69
N GLY A 373 20.35 -27.33 -15.31
CA GLY A 373 20.24 -26.69 -16.62
C GLY A 373 19.39 -25.43 -16.62
N LYS A 374 19.24 -24.76 -15.48
CA LYS A 374 18.28 -23.66 -15.28
C LYS A 374 18.92 -22.33 -14.86
N ILE A 375 20.20 -22.32 -14.50
CA ILE A 375 20.87 -21.11 -14.00
C ILE A 375 20.88 -19.96 -15.01
N ASP A 376 21.03 -20.26 -16.30
CA ASP A 376 21.02 -19.27 -17.38
C ASP A 376 19.67 -18.54 -17.46
N ARG A 377 18.58 -19.30 -17.55
CA ARG A 377 17.22 -18.76 -17.51
C ARG A 377 17.00 -17.95 -16.24
N PHE A 378 17.40 -18.47 -15.08
CA PHE A 378 17.18 -17.79 -13.81
C PHE A 378 17.89 -16.43 -13.76
N ALA A 379 19.13 -16.34 -14.24
CA ALA A 379 19.86 -15.09 -14.37
C ALA A 379 19.14 -14.09 -15.29
N LYS A 380 18.71 -14.55 -16.48
CA LYS A 380 17.98 -13.74 -17.46
C LYS A 380 16.69 -13.18 -16.85
N LEU A 381 15.93 -13.98 -16.10
CA LEU A 381 14.69 -13.53 -15.46
C LEU A 381 14.94 -12.54 -14.32
N ILE A 382 15.94 -12.78 -13.45
CA ILE A 382 16.32 -11.82 -12.41
C ILE A 382 16.67 -10.46 -13.04
N ALA A 383 17.50 -10.47 -14.09
CA ALA A 383 17.89 -9.24 -14.78
C ALA A 383 16.69 -8.52 -15.42
N GLY A 384 15.76 -9.25 -16.03
CA GLY A 384 14.53 -8.68 -16.60
C GLY A 384 13.62 -8.03 -15.55
N PHE A 385 13.35 -8.72 -14.43
CA PHE A 385 12.54 -8.15 -13.35
C PHE A 385 13.24 -6.98 -12.65
N ALA A 386 14.57 -7.03 -12.49
CA ALA A 386 15.36 -5.92 -11.98
C ALA A 386 15.30 -4.71 -12.94
N LEU A 387 15.48 -4.91 -14.24
CA LEU A 387 15.33 -3.87 -15.26
C LEU A 387 13.93 -3.23 -15.22
N GLY A 388 12.88 -4.02 -15.07
CA GLY A 388 11.52 -3.51 -14.87
C GLY A 388 11.41 -2.60 -13.64
N LEU A 389 12.00 -3.00 -12.50
CA LEU A 389 12.00 -2.17 -11.30
C LEU A 389 12.83 -0.88 -11.47
N GLU A 390 13.99 -0.94 -12.14
CA GLU A 390 14.80 0.24 -12.48
C GLU A 390 13.97 1.27 -13.24
N ILE A 391 13.30 0.83 -14.31
CA ILE A 391 12.42 1.66 -15.15
C ILE A 391 11.32 2.32 -14.33
N SER A 392 10.58 1.53 -13.56
CA SER A 392 9.44 2.03 -12.78
C SER A 392 9.87 2.98 -11.66
N THR A 393 10.95 2.64 -10.96
CA THR A 393 11.46 3.47 -9.86
C THR A 393 11.99 4.79 -10.40
N TYR A 394 12.75 4.74 -11.50
CA TYR A 394 13.30 5.93 -12.11
C TYR A 394 12.20 6.86 -12.65
N ALA A 395 11.18 6.30 -13.31
CA ALA A 395 9.98 7.03 -13.73
C ALA A 395 9.27 7.73 -12.56
N ALA A 396 9.13 7.06 -11.42
CA ALA A 396 8.49 7.63 -10.24
C ALA A 396 9.30 8.79 -9.65
N ILE A 397 10.63 8.70 -9.68
CA ILE A 397 11.53 9.76 -9.20
C ILE A 397 11.39 11.01 -10.09
N ILE A 398 11.50 10.85 -11.41
CA ILE A 398 11.47 11.98 -12.35
C ILE A 398 10.10 12.68 -12.41
N SER A 399 9.00 11.94 -12.25
CA SER A 399 7.63 12.48 -12.26
C SER A 399 7.18 13.07 -10.90
N GLY A 400 7.98 12.94 -9.85
CA GLY A 400 7.61 13.33 -8.49
C GLY A 400 6.55 12.44 -7.83
N GLU A 401 6.19 11.31 -8.46
CA GLU A 401 5.26 10.31 -7.90
C GLU A 401 5.90 9.45 -6.78
N PHE A 402 7.23 9.39 -6.71
CA PHE A 402 7.96 8.54 -5.75
C PHE A 402 7.54 8.79 -4.30
N ALA A 403 7.54 10.06 -3.86
CA ALA A 403 7.11 10.41 -2.51
C ALA A 403 5.64 10.07 -2.27
N LYS A 404 4.75 10.35 -3.22
CA LYS A 404 3.30 10.07 -3.11
C LYS A 404 3.00 8.58 -3.05
N ALA A 405 3.72 7.76 -3.80
CA ALA A 405 3.58 6.30 -3.80
C ALA A 405 4.05 5.68 -2.48
N HIS A 406 5.21 6.10 -1.96
CA HIS A 406 5.69 5.68 -0.63
C HIS A 406 4.79 6.21 0.50
N GLU A 407 4.17 7.39 0.37
CA GLU A 407 3.20 7.87 1.35
C GLU A 407 1.89 7.09 1.32
N LYS A 408 1.39 6.72 0.13
CA LYS A 408 0.12 6.01 -0.04
C LYS A 408 0.21 4.53 0.32
N LEU A 409 1.30 3.87 -0.06
CA LEU A 409 1.48 2.41 0.05
C LEU A 409 2.53 2.00 1.09
N GLY A 410 3.45 2.90 1.46
CA GLY A 410 4.54 2.66 2.40
C GLY A 410 4.30 3.21 3.82
N ARG A 411 3.22 3.98 4.05
CA ARG A 411 2.83 4.37 5.42
C ARG A 411 2.18 3.19 6.15
N ASN A 412 3.01 2.31 6.68
CA ASN A 412 2.78 1.67 7.98
C ASN A 412 3.26 2.59 9.11
N LYS A 413 2.88 3.88 9.08
CA LYS A 413 2.94 4.69 10.30
C LYS A 413 1.61 4.45 11.00
N PRO A 414 1.55 3.64 12.07
CA PRO A 414 0.34 3.60 12.88
C PRO A 414 0.11 5.01 13.39
N VAL A 415 -0.96 5.65 12.90
CA VAL A 415 -1.48 6.85 13.55
C VAL A 415 -1.79 6.41 14.97
N ASN A 416 -1.22 7.12 15.95
CA ASN A 416 -1.56 6.87 17.34
C ASN A 416 -3.00 7.36 17.51
N TRP A 417 -4.01 6.56 17.19
CA TRP A 417 -5.40 6.97 17.33
C TRP A 417 -5.75 7.18 18.81
N LEU A 418 -6.83 7.93 19.09
CA LEU A 418 -7.36 7.99 20.45
C LEU A 418 -7.76 6.58 20.91
N SER A 419 -7.18 6.15 22.03
CA SER A 419 -7.56 4.92 22.72
C SER A 419 -8.85 5.12 23.51
N LYS A 420 -9.51 4.01 23.90
CA LYS A 420 -10.74 4.07 24.69
C LYS A 420 -10.51 4.74 26.05
N SER A 421 -9.31 4.60 26.61
CA SER A 421 -8.90 5.22 27.88
C SER A 421 -8.66 6.73 27.77
N GLU A 422 -8.28 7.24 26.60
CA GLU A 422 -8.09 8.68 26.36
C GLU A 422 -9.42 9.40 26.07
N PHE A 423 -10.50 8.66 25.84
CA PHE A 423 -11.84 9.21 25.72
C PHE A 423 -12.45 9.44 27.11
N ASP A 424 -11.98 10.49 27.79
CA ASP A 424 -12.29 10.76 29.19
C ASP A 424 -13.09 12.05 29.40
N LYS A 425 -13.36 12.35 30.68
CA LYS A 425 -14.09 13.54 31.11
C LYS A 425 -13.40 14.84 30.73
N GLU A 426 -12.08 14.86 30.67
CA GLU A 426 -11.29 16.05 30.36
C GLU A 426 -11.40 16.39 28.87
N LEU A 427 -11.27 15.39 28.00
CA LEU A 427 -11.49 15.54 26.56
C LEU A 427 -12.88 16.10 26.25
N ILE A 428 -13.92 15.52 26.85
CA ILE A 428 -15.30 16.00 26.64
C ILE A 428 -15.46 17.44 27.11
N LYS A 429 -14.98 17.77 28.30
CA LYS A 429 -15.07 19.13 28.85
C LYS A 429 -14.39 20.16 27.96
N ASN A 430 -13.20 19.85 27.45
CA ASN A 430 -12.43 20.72 26.55
C ASN A 430 -13.07 20.88 25.17
N SER A 431 -14.00 19.98 24.82
CA SER A 431 -14.72 20.00 23.54
C SER A 431 -16.06 20.74 23.61
N LEU A 432 -16.49 21.22 24.79
CA LEU A 432 -17.75 21.96 24.94
C LEU A 432 -17.62 23.42 24.48
N LEU A 433 -18.71 23.97 23.95
CA LEU A 433 -18.78 25.41 23.63
C LEU A 433 -18.66 26.26 24.90
N GLN A 434 -18.27 27.53 24.72
CA GLN A 434 -18.05 28.47 25.83
C GLN A 434 -19.22 28.56 26.80
N GLU A 435 -20.46 28.55 26.31
CA GLU A 435 -21.68 28.61 27.13
C GLU A 435 -21.95 27.34 27.97
N TYR A 436 -21.30 26.22 27.65
CA TYR A 436 -21.43 24.96 28.37
C TYR A 436 -20.19 24.61 29.21
N LEU A 437 -19.17 25.46 29.30
CA LEU A 437 -17.94 25.18 30.05
C LEU A 437 -18.16 24.90 31.54
N GLU A 438 -19.25 25.40 32.12
CA GLU A 438 -19.63 25.14 33.50
C GLU A 438 -20.16 23.71 33.72
N TRP A 439 -20.66 23.05 32.67
CA TRP A 439 -21.17 21.68 32.72
C TRP A 439 -20.03 20.68 32.87
N GLN A 440 -20.23 19.65 33.69
CA GLN A 440 -19.24 18.59 33.93
C GLN A 440 -19.76 17.24 33.41
N PRO A 441 -18.94 16.46 32.67
CA PRO A 441 -19.30 15.10 32.30
C PRO A 441 -19.25 14.16 33.51
N GLU A 442 -20.36 13.47 33.78
CA GLU A 442 -20.53 12.60 34.96
C GLU A 442 -20.34 11.12 34.59
N LYS A 443 -20.94 10.67 33.49
CA LYS A 443 -20.90 9.29 32.99
C LYS A 443 -20.58 9.27 31.49
N ILE A 444 -19.69 8.36 31.08
CA ILE A 444 -19.33 8.09 29.68
C ILE A 444 -19.53 6.58 29.46
N SER A 445 -20.37 6.19 28.52
CA SER A 445 -20.67 4.78 28.23
C SER A 445 -19.89 4.30 27.01
N THR A 446 -18.66 3.80 27.21
CA THR A 446 -17.80 3.29 26.11
C THR A 446 -17.95 1.79 25.83
N SER A 447 -18.77 1.07 26.62
CA SER A 447 -18.94 -0.39 26.55
C SER A 447 -19.83 -0.86 25.40
N ASP A 448 -20.77 -0.03 24.93
CA ASP A 448 -21.87 -0.43 24.03
C ASP A 448 -21.74 0.12 22.60
N LEU A 449 -20.53 0.47 22.16
CA LEU A 449 -20.22 0.98 20.81
C LEU A 449 -20.70 0.08 19.65
N LEU A 450 -20.99 -1.20 19.92
CA LEU A 450 -21.33 -2.22 18.93
C LEU A 450 -22.85 -2.44 18.74
N ALA A 451 -23.71 -1.78 19.53
CA ALA A 451 -25.15 -2.08 19.56
C ALA A 451 -26.05 -1.04 18.88
N THR A 452 -25.50 0.08 18.38
CA THR A 452 -26.26 1.12 17.68
C THR A 452 -26.05 1.01 16.16
N ASP A 453 -27.12 1.21 15.39
CA ASP A 453 -27.08 1.25 13.92
C ASP A 453 -26.25 2.47 13.48
N ASN A 454 -24.94 2.28 13.36
CA ASN A 454 -24.02 3.30 12.92
C ASN A 454 -24.27 3.53 11.43
N GLY A 455 -24.42 4.78 10.98
CA GLY A 455 -24.73 5.09 9.58
C GLY A 455 -23.84 4.37 8.56
N ILE A 456 -24.31 4.29 7.30
CA ILE A 456 -23.68 3.49 6.22
C ILE A 456 -22.16 3.76 6.11
N LEU A 457 -21.72 5.03 6.16
CA LEU A 457 -20.31 5.39 6.05
C LEU A 457 -19.48 4.83 7.20
N THR A 458 -19.97 4.94 8.44
CA THR A 458 -19.30 4.40 9.62
C THR A 458 -19.16 2.88 9.51
N ASN A 459 -20.21 2.17 9.12
CA ASN A 459 -20.17 0.71 8.93
C ASN A 459 -19.19 0.26 7.84
N ILE A 460 -19.09 1.03 6.75
CA ILE A 460 -18.12 0.78 5.67
C ILE A 460 -16.68 0.93 6.20
N THR A 461 -16.43 1.96 7.02
CA THR A 461 -15.07 2.26 7.54
C THR A 461 -14.60 1.36 8.67
N GLN A 462 -15.51 0.84 9.51
CA GLN A 462 -15.18 -0.06 10.63
C GLN A 462 -14.47 -1.36 10.18
N ARG A 463 -14.60 -1.74 8.90
CA ARG A 463 -13.90 -2.90 8.33
C ARG A 463 -12.42 -2.65 8.01
N ILE A 464 -11.97 -1.40 8.08
CA ILE A 464 -10.68 -0.95 7.53
C ILE A 464 -9.71 -0.52 8.63
N ASN A 465 -10.22 0.03 9.73
CA ASN A 465 -9.40 0.47 10.85
C ASN A 465 -10.04 0.11 12.19
N LYS A 466 -9.26 0.21 13.27
CA LYS A 466 -9.69 -0.04 14.65
C LYS A 466 -9.90 1.27 15.44
N LYS A 467 -10.02 2.40 14.73
CA LYS A 467 -10.24 3.72 15.34
C LYS A 467 -11.61 3.73 16.03
N ILE A 468 -11.73 4.47 17.13
CA ILE A 468 -13.02 4.66 17.79
C ILE A 468 -13.87 5.58 16.90
N THR A 469 -14.84 5.00 16.21
CA THR A 469 -15.82 5.72 15.38
C THR A 469 -17.22 5.27 15.77
N GLY A 470 -18.20 6.18 15.71
CA GLY A 470 -19.59 5.92 16.11
C GLY A 470 -20.06 6.82 17.24
N PHE A 471 -21.17 6.45 17.87
CA PHE A 471 -21.85 7.24 18.89
C PHE A 471 -21.46 6.82 20.31
N ILE A 472 -21.10 7.79 21.15
CA ILE A 472 -20.70 7.58 22.55
C ILE A 472 -21.63 8.39 23.47
N PRO A 473 -22.54 7.76 24.21
CA PRO A 473 -23.42 8.45 25.15
C PRO A 473 -22.65 9.05 26.34
N VAL A 474 -22.98 10.29 26.68
CA VAL A 474 -22.39 11.04 27.80
C VAL A 474 -23.49 11.79 28.57
N THR A 475 -23.40 11.77 29.90
CA THR A 475 -24.27 12.58 30.76
C THR A 475 -23.51 13.80 31.26
N LEU A 476 -24.02 15.00 30.97
CA LEU A 476 -23.53 16.27 31.48
C LEU A 476 -24.38 16.72 32.68
N LYS A 477 -23.73 17.24 33.72
CA LYS A 477 -24.38 17.81 34.90
C LYS A 477 -23.90 19.24 35.12
N ASN A 478 -24.85 20.15 35.32
CA ASN A 478 -24.53 21.51 35.74
C ASN A 478 -24.35 21.52 37.29
N PRO A 479 -23.15 21.82 37.80
CA PRO A 479 -22.88 21.77 39.24
C PRO A 479 -23.59 22.88 40.03
N ARG A 480 -24.03 23.97 39.39
CA ARG A 480 -24.74 25.08 40.04
C ARG A 480 -26.24 24.83 40.15
N THR A 481 -26.85 24.27 39.11
CA THR A 481 -28.31 24.08 39.04
C THR A 481 -28.75 22.65 39.31
N ASN A 482 -27.82 21.68 39.36
CA ASN A 482 -28.09 20.23 39.37
C ASN A 482 -28.89 19.73 38.15
N GLU A 483 -28.99 20.53 37.08
CA GLU A 483 -29.61 20.11 35.82
C GLU A 483 -28.76 19.04 35.13
N ILE A 484 -29.43 18.05 34.53
CA ILE A 484 -28.81 16.94 33.81
C ILE A 484 -29.19 17.02 32.33
N LYS A 485 -28.19 16.87 31.45
CA LYS A 485 -28.37 16.78 30.00
C LYS A 485 -27.72 15.51 29.48
N ASN A 486 -28.46 14.75 28.69
CA ASN A 486 -27.89 13.61 27.98
C ASN A 486 -27.45 14.05 26.59
N VAL A 487 -26.20 13.75 26.26
CA VAL A 487 -25.57 14.10 24.99
C VAL A 487 -24.93 12.86 24.38
N VAL A 488 -24.73 12.89 23.08
CA VAL A 488 -24.00 11.88 22.34
C VAL A 488 -22.79 12.51 21.69
N VAL A 489 -21.63 11.87 21.83
CA VAL A 489 -20.42 12.26 21.13
C VAL A 489 -20.26 11.37 19.92
N LYS A 490 -20.39 11.96 18.74
CA LYS A 490 -20.22 11.30 17.45
C LYS A 490 -18.75 11.40 17.04
N SER A 491 -18.05 10.28 17.02
CA SER A 491 -16.67 10.19 16.52
C SER A 491 -16.66 9.74 15.06
N LYS A 492 -15.98 10.50 14.20
CA LYS A 492 -16.09 10.37 12.74
C LYS A 492 -14.89 9.72 12.06
N PRO A 493 -15.13 8.88 11.03
CA PRO A 493 -14.09 8.56 10.07
C PRO A 493 -13.75 9.79 9.23
N THR A 494 -12.52 9.87 8.76
CA THR A 494 -12.09 10.84 7.75
C THR A 494 -12.70 10.49 6.39
N ASP A 495 -12.63 11.45 5.47
CA ASP A 495 -13.01 11.25 4.08
C ASP A 495 -12.16 10.18 3.39
N LEU A 496 -10.83 10.18 3.63
CA LEU A 496 -9.93 9.17 3.09
C LEU A 496 -10.25 7.76 3.64
N GLU A 497 -10.60 7.64 4.92
CA GLU A 497 -11.08 6.38 5.49
C GLU A 497 -12.36 5.91 4.80
N THR A 498 -13.31 6.82 4.60
CA THR A 498 -14.59 6.57 3.91
C THR A 498 -14.38 6.13 2.46
N ILE A 499 -13.55 6.86 1.71
CA ILE A 499 -13.19 6.57 0.32
C ILE A 499 -12.45 5.24 0.20
N LYS A 500 -11.53 4.92 1.13
CA LYS A 500 -10.86 3.61 1.17
C LYS A 500 -11.87 2.48 1.33
N GLY A 501 -12.92 2.69 2.11
CA GLY A 501 -13.98 1.69 2.28
C GLY A 501 -14.80 1.44 1.04
N LEU A 502 -15.21 2.53 0.38
CA LEU A 502 -15.86 2.46 -0.92
C LEU A 502 -14.95 1.79 -1.97
N HIS A 503 -13.65 2.11 -1.97
CA HIS A 503 -12.66 1.52 -2.86
C HIS A 503 -12.53 0.00 -2.66
N ILE A 504 -12.41 -0.46 -1.41
CA ILE A 504 -12.33 -1.89 -1.06
C ILE A 504 -13.63 -2.61 -1.45
N MET A 505 -14.79 -2.03 -1.17
CA MET A 505 -16.08 -2.62 -1.56
C MET A 505 -16.22 -2.72 -3.07
N ALA A 506 -15.87 -1.66 -3.80
CA ALA A 506 -15.94 -1.65 -5.25
C ALA A 506 -14.96 -2.63 -5.90
N ALA A 507 -13.79 -2.87 -5.30
CA ALA A 507 -12.81 -3.84 -5.81
C ALA A 507 -13.38 -5.27 -5.86
N SER A 508 -14.30 -5.60 -4.96
CA SER A 508 -15.00 -6.89 -4.94
C SER A 508 -16.06 -7.05 -6.04
N VAL A 509 -16.45 -5.94 -6.70
CA VAL A 509 -17.45 -5.93 -7.79
C VAL A 509 -16.77 -5.72 -9.14
N ASP A 510 -15.95 -4.67 -9.26
CA ASP A 510 -15.25 -4.31 -10.48
C ASP A 510 -13.96 -3.50 -10.16
N PRO A 511 -12.76 -4.01 -10.49
CA PRO A 511 -11.50 -3.32 -10.23
C PRO A 511 -11.39 -1.94 -10.89
N LYS A 512 -11.95 -1.77 -12.10
CA LYS A 512 -11.94 -0.48 -12.82
C LYS A 512 -12.83 0.54 -12.12
N LEU A 513 -13.96 0.10 -11.56
CA LEU A 513 -14.82 0.96 -10.73
C LEU A 513 -14.08 1.41 -9.47
N SER A 514 -13.36 0.49 -8.82
CA SER A 514 -12.53 0.78 -7.65
C SER A 514 -11.48 1.87 -7.92
N ASP A 515 -10.80 1.79 -9.07
CA ASP A 515 -9.85 2.81 -9.52
C ASP A 515 -10.53 4.17 -9.78
N LEU A 516 -11.72 4.17 -10.41
CA LEU A 516 -12.47 5.40 -10.69
C LEU A 516 -12.92 6.11 -9.42
N ILE A 517 -13.36 5.38 -8.39
CA ILE A 517 -13.69 5.95 -7.07
C ILE A 517 -12.45 6.60 -6.46
N PHE A 518 -11.29 5.93 -6.52
CA PHE A 518 -10.07 6.50 -5.98
C PHE A 518 -9.60 7.74 -6.76
N ASN A 519 -9.69 7.71 -8.10
CA ASN A 519 -9.25 8.81 -8.95
C ASN A 519 -10.13 10.05 -8.80
N ASN A 520 -11.46 9.88 -8.72
CA ASN A 520 -12.43 10.95 -8.55
C ASN A 520 -12.71 11.35 -7.10
N ARG A 521 -11.94 10.81 -6.13
CA ARG A 521 -12.20 10.95 -4.68
C ARG A 521 -12.47 12.37 -4.17
N GLN A 522 -11.82 13.38 -4.75
CA GLN A 522 -11.97 14.79 -4.34
C GLN A 522 -13.28 15.41 -4.83
N ASN A 523 -13.87 14.83 -5.87
CA ASN A 523 -15.12 15.29 -6.48
C ASN A 523 -16.34 14.59 -5.87
N LEU A 524 -16.13 13.59 -5.02
CA LEU A 524 -17.21 12.86 -4.37
C LEU A 524 -17.81 13.67 -3.23
N GLU A 525 -19.10 13.45 -3.00
CA GLU A 525 -19.84 14.02 -1.88
C GLU A 525 -19.31 13.63 -0.49
N TYR A 526 -18.44 12.62 -0.40
CA TYR A 526 -17.77 12.17 0.83
C TYR A 526 -16.50 12.96 1.17
N TRP A 527 -15.94 13.74 0.23
CA TRP A 527 -14.70 14.49 0.45
C TRP A 527 -14.84 15.51 1.59
N ASN A 528 -13.92 15.57 2.55
CA ASN A 528 -14.05 16.39 3.77
C ASN A 528 -15.33 16.13 4.62
N CYS A 529 -16.02 14.98 4.53
CA CYS A 529 -17.28 14.74 5.27
C CYS A 529 -17.17 15.01 6.79
N HIS A 530 -16.07 14.58 7.41
CA HIS A 530 -15.73 14.81 8.81
C HIS A 530 -15.61 16.29 9.18
N ILE A 531 -15.16 17.14 8.26
CA ILE A 531 -15.03 18.59 8.47
C ILE A 531 -16.38 19.27 8.25
N ARG A 532 -17.13 18.86 7.22
CA ARG A 532 -18.39 19.51 6.83
C ARG A 532 -19.42 19.48 7.94
N GLU A 533 -19.59 18.35 8.63
CA GLU A 533 -20.62 18.26 9.67
C GLU A 533 -20.38 19.24 10.81
N HIS A 534 -19.12 19.40 11.25
CA HIS A 534 -18.77 20.38 12.29
C HIS A 534 -19.16 21.80 11.88
N ILE A 535 -18.76 22.20 10.68
CA ILE A 535 -19.03 23.53 10.13
C ILE A 535 -20.54 23.74 9.98
N MET A 536 -21.27 22.71 9.58
CA MET A 536 -22.73 22.77 9.48
C MET A 536 -23.39 23.02 10.83
N TYR A 537 -23.04 22.28 11.89
CA TYR A 537 -23.64 22.53 13.20
C TYR A 537 -23.32 23.91 13.77
N GLU A 538 -22.12 24.44 13.54
CA GLU A 538 -21.77 25.82 13.88
C GLU A 538 -22.60 26.84 13.11
N PHE A 539 -22.75 26.65 11.80
CA PHE A 539 -23.54 27.52 10.94
C PHE A 539 -25.03 27.49 11.31
N LEU A 540 -25.61 26.30 11.50
CA LEU A 540 -27.01 26.10 11.87
C LEU A 540 -27.32 26.78 13.21
N LYS A 541 -26.39 26.69 14.18
CA LYS A 541 -26.50 27.40 15.45
C LYS A 541 -26.48 28.92 15.26
N LYS A 542 -25.54 29.43 14.44
CA LYS A 542 -25.41 30.87 14.16
C LYS A 542 -26.68 31.48 13.56
N ILE A 543 -27.39 30.74 12.71
CA ILE A 543 -28.66 31.19 12.10
C ILE A 543 -29.90 30.84 12.94
N ASN A 544 -29.73 30.31 14.16
CA ASN A 544 -30.80 29.84 15.03
C ASN A 544 -31.74 28.79 14.37
N PHE A 545 -31.17 27.90 13.56
CA PHE A 545 -31.92 26.81 12.94
C PHE A 545 -32.31 25.79 14.02
N ASN A 546 -33.60 25.71 14.33
CA ASN A 546 -34.09 24.91 15.45
C ASN A 546 -34.58 23.51 15.06
N ASN A 547 -34.41 23.09 13.80
CA ASN A 547 -34.79 21.77 13.29
C ASN A 547 -33.61 20.78 13.30
N THR A 548 -32.73 20.87 14.30
CA THR A 548 -31.55 20.00 14.48
C THR A 548 -31.40 19.68 15.97
N PRO A 549 -30.75 18.56 16.35
CA PRO A 549 -30.38 18.31 17.75
C PRO A 549 -29.55 19.47 18.31
N ASN A 550 -29.67 19.73 19.61
CA ASN A 550 -28.86 20.78 20.23
C ASN A 550 -27.36 20.47 20.09
N TYR A 551 -26.59 21.48 19.67
CA TYR A 551 -25.14 21.39 19.48
C TYR A 551 -24.41 21.93 20.71
N TYR A 552 -23.67 21.03 21.39
CA TYR A 552 -22.98 21.31 22.66
C TYR A 552 -21.49 21.58 22.48
N GLY A 553 -20.90 21.17 21.36
CA GLY A 553 -19.50 21.47 21.02
C GLY A 553 -18.85 20.40 20.16
N SER A 554 -17.57 20.59 19.87
CA SER A 554 -16.81 19.68 19.02
C SER A 554 -15.30 19.76 19.29
N ALA A 555 -14.56 18.76 18.80
CA ALA A 555 -13.10 18.76 18.82
C ALA A 555 -12.51 18.17 17.54
N ASN A 556 -11.49 18.85 17.01
CA ASN A 556 -10.72 18.45 15.84
C ASN A 556 -9.26 18.23 16.25
N ILE A 557 -8.90 16.98 16.52
CA ILE A 557 -7.55 16.57 16.93
C ILE A 557 -6.84 15.98 15.70
N ILE A 558 -6.29 16.88 14.88
CA ILE A 558 -5.77 16.57 13.54
C ILE A 558 -4.64 15.54 13.62
N GLU A 559 -3.73 15.65 14.59
CA GLU A 559 -2.57 14.77 14.75
C GLU A 559 -2.96 13.33 15.10
N ARG A 560 -4.16 13.14 15.66
CA ARG A 560 -4.73 11.85 16.07
C ARG A 560 -5.83 11.37 15.12
N GLU A 561 -6.08 12.13 14.05
CA GLU A 561 -7.19 11.95 13.10
C GLU A 561 -8.56 11.84 13.81
N ALA A 562 -8.77 12.50 14.95
CA ALA A 562 -10.01 12.38 15.72
C ALA A 562 -10.90 13.61 15.56
N PHE A 563 -12.13 13.38 15.11
CA PHE A 563 -13.14 14.41 14.84
C PHE A 563 -14.39 14.07 15.62
N LEU A 564 -14.69 14.87 16.65
CA LEU A 564 -15.71 14.61 17.66
C LEU A 564 -16.76 15.69 17.63
N LEU A 565 -18.03 15.30 17.58
CA LEU A 565 -19.17 16.21 17.60
C LEU A 565 -20.09 15.87 18.77
N ILE A 566 -20.40 16.83 19.64
CA ILE A 566 -21.23 16.65 20.83
C ILE A 566 -22.63 17.20 20.55
N LEU A 567 -23.60 16.29 20.46
CA LEU A 567 -24.98 16.56 20.11
C LEU A 567 -25.93 16.12 21.23
N GLU A 568 -27.14 16.65 21.24
CA GLU A 568 -28.23 16.10 22.07
C GLU A 568 -28.45 14.61 21.77
N GLU A 569 -28.59 13.80 22.82
CA GLU A 569 -28.96 12.41 22.66
C GLU A 569 -30.43 12.32 22.22
N ILE A 570 -30.65 11.88 20.98
CA ILE A 570 -31.99 11.57 20.49
C ILE A 570 -32.36 10.18 21.00
N ASN A 571 -33.51 10.06 21.66
CA ASN A 571 -34.03 8.74 22.03
C ASN A 571 -34.36 7.93 20.76
N MET A 572 -33.68 6.81 20.56
CA MET A 572 -33.83 5.93 19.38
C MET A 572 -35.27 5.44 19.16
N SER A 573 -36.12 5.41 20.21
CA SER A 573 -37.54 5.12 20.07
C SER A 573 -38.32 6.15 19.25
N ASN A 574 -37.74 7.34 19.04
CA ASN A 574 -38.37 8.45 18.33
C ASN A 574 -37.94 8.53 16.86
N ILE A 575 -36.95 7.74 16.42
CA ILE A 575 -36.51 7.72 15.02
C ILE A 575 -37.54 6.95 14.18
N THR A 576 -37.92 7.51 13.03
CA THR A 576 -38.88 6.88 12.13
C THR A 576 -38.16 5.82 11.28
N PRO A 577 -38.50 4.53 11.37
CA PRO A 577 -37.83 3.49 10.58
C PRO A 577 -38.00 3.69 9.07
N ILE A 578 -37.02 3.24 8.28
CA ILE A 578 -37.02 3.34 6.82
C ILE A 578 -38.26 2.70 6.18
N ASN A 579 -38.80 1.65 6.81
CA ASN A 579 -39.87 0.80 6.26
C ASN A 579 -41.27 1.14 6.80
N THR A 580 -41.47 2.30 7.45
CA THR A 580 -42.80 2.73 7.86
C THR A 580 -43.47 3.57 6.78
N ASN A 581 -44.78 3.43 6.61
CA ASN A 581 -45.56 4.33 5.75
C ASN A 581 -45.61 5.71 6.40
N TRP A 582 -45.08 6.71 5.70
CA TRP A 582 -45.09 8.10 6.11
C TRP A 582 -46.44 8.75 5.75
N THR A 583 -47.06 9.46 6.70
CA THR A 583 -48.28 10.21 6.40
C THR A 583 -47.98 11.52 5.66
N LYS A 584 -48.98 12.08 4.97
CA LYS A 584 -48.85 13.38 4.28
C LYS A 584 -48.37 14.47 5.24
N GLU A 585 -48.87 14.49 6.47
CA GLU A 585 -48.52 15.47 7.49
C GLU A 585 -47.06 15.34 7.95
N GLN A 586 -46.54 14.10 8.06
CA GLN A 586 -45.16 13.86 8.44
C GLN A 586 -44.20 14.31 7.32
N ILE A 587 -44.53 13.99 6.06
CA ILE A 587 -43.75 14.46 4.89
C ILE A 587 -43.76 15.99 4.83
N GLN A 588 -44.93 16.62 5.00
CA GLN A 588 -45.03 18.09 5.05
C GLN A 588 -44.24 18.69 6.21
N SER A 589 -44.20 18.05 7.38
CA SER A 589 -43.38 18.50 8.50
C SER A 589 -41.88 18.47 8.16
N ALA A 590 -41.41 17.40 7.52
CA ALA A 590 -40.03 17.27 7.05
C ALA A 590 -39.69 18.35 6.01
N ILE A 591 -40.54 18.52 4.98
CA ILE A 591 -40.38 19.56 3.96
C ILE A 591 -40.33 20.95 4.61
N LYS A 592 -41.25 21.26 5.52
CA LYS A 592 -41.29 22.55 6.22
C LYS A 592 -40.04 22.79 7.06
N GLY A 593 -39.51 21.75 7.71
CA GLY A 593 -38.29 21.81 8.51
C GLY A 593 -37.07 22.21 7.68
N ILE A 594 -36.79 21.48 6.60
CA ILE A 594 -35.63 21.75 5.74
C ILE A 594 -35.79 23.06 4.94
N SER A 595 -37.03 23.41 4.56
CA SER A 595 -37.32 24.64 3.79
C SER A 595 -36.92 25.91 4.51
N ARG A 596 -36.84 25.91 5.85
CA ARG A 596 -36.33 27.07 6.61
C ARG A 596 -34.86 27.34 6.31
N LEU A 597 -34.05 26.30 6.15
CA LEU A 597 -32.64 26.43 5.76
C LEU A 597 -32.53 26.88 4.31
N HIS A 598 -33.29 26.23 3.41
CA HIS A 598 -33.35 26.59 2.00
C HIS A 598 -33.70 28.07 1.81
N LYS A 599 -34.80 28.54 2.42
CA LYS A 599 -35.24 29.94 2.37
C LYS A 599 -34.18 30.92 2.86
N THR A 600 -33.44 30.55 3.89
CA THR A 600 -32.44 31.43 4.51
C THR A 600 -31.20 31.56 3.63
N THR A 601 -30.86 30.52 2.86
CA THR A 601 -29.57 30.38 2.16
C THR A 601 -29.67 30.45 0.63
N ILE A 602 -30.87 30.33 0.06
CA ILE A 602 -31.07 30.36 -1.40
C ILE A 602 -30.54 31.67 -2.01
N GLY A 603 -29.63 31.54 -2.98
CA GLY A 603 -29.02 32.67 -3.69
C GLY A 603 -28.07 33.54 -2.84
N LYS A 604 -27.71 33.13 -1.62
CA LYS A 604 -26.89 33.93 -0.68
C LYS A 604 -25.47 33.39 -0.48
N ASN A 605 -24.73 33.20 -1.57
CA ASN A 605 -23.40 32.56 -1.53
C ASN A 605 -22.35 33.24 -0.62
N GLN A 606 -22.47 34.54 -0.33
CA GLN A 606 -21.54 35.26 0.54
C GLN A 606 -21.77 35.03 2.04
N GLU A 607 -22.94 34.51 2.43
CA GLU A 607 -23.29 34.23 3.84
C GLU A 607 -23.06 32.76 4.23
N ILE A 608 -22.69 31.91 3.25
CA ILE A 608 -22.46 30.47 3.41
C ILE A 608 -20.98 30.22 3.76
N PRO A 609 -20.66 29.23 4.62
CA PRO A 609 -19.28 28.84 4.90
C PRO A 609 -18.48 28.53 3.63
N GLU A 610 -17.32 29.18 3.44
CA GLU A 610 -16.47 29.05 2.23
C GLU A 610 -16.03 27.60 1.95
N THR A 611 -16.01 26.75 2.98
CA THR A 611 -15.66 25.33 2.90
C THR A 611 -16.74 24.47 2.25
N LEU A 612 -17.97 24.95 2.13
CA LEU A 612 -19.06 24.25 1.45
C LEU A 612 -18.97 24.54 -0.05
N ILE A 613 -18.51 23.56 -0.81
CA ILE A 613 -18.37 23.66 -2.26
C ILE A 613 -19.65 23.12 -2.93
N PRO A 614 -20.14 23.75 -4.01
CA PRO A 614 -21.22 23.19 -4.80
C PRO A 614 -20.88 21.80 -5.33
N PHE A 615 -21.80 20.85 -5.15
CA PHE A 615 -21.65 19.52 -5.72
C PHE A 615 -21.77 19.58 -7.25
N ASP A 616 -20.84 18.94 -7.95
CA ASP A 616 -20.75 18.92 -9.40
C ASP A 616 -20.58 17.49 -9.93
N ALA A 617 -21.71 16.84 -10.24
CA ALA A 617 -21.71 15.50 -10.82
C ALA A 617 -21.02 15.44 -12.20
N SER A 618 -20.89 16.56 -12.92
CA SER A 618 -20.22 16.61 -14.22
C SER A 618 -18.69 16.41 -14.13
N SER A 619 -18.12 16.58 -12.92
CA SER A 619 -16.69 16.38 -12.68
C SER A 619 -16.27 14.91 -12.59
N SER A 620 -17.24 13.97 -12.51
CA SER A 620 -16.97 12.53 -12.37
C SER A 620 -17.90 11.68 -13.25
N ILE A 621 -18.20 12.14 -14.46
CA ILE A 621 -19.13 11.47 -15.39
C ILE A 621 -18.70 10.02 -15.65
N ASP A 622 -17.40 9.79 -15.84
CA ASP A 622 -16.83 8.46 -16.08
C ASP A 622 -17.12 7.47 -14.95
N LEU A 623 -17.03 7.91 -13.70
CA LEU A 623 -17.36 7.14 -12.52
C LEU A 623 -18.86 6.80 -12.46
N TYR A 624 -19.74 7.79 -12.58
CA TYR A 624 -21.17 7.59 -12.47
C TYR A 624 -21.74 6.75 -13.62
N THR A 625 -21.24 6.98 -14.85
CA THR A 625 -21.53 6.13 -16.00
C THR A 625 -21.08 4.70 -15.75
N LYS A 626 -19.89 4.50 -15.16
CA LYS A 626 -19.41 3.15 -14.81
C LYS A 626 -20.29 2.50 -13.74
N LEU A 627 -20.72 3.23 -12.70
CA LEU A 627 -21.64 2.72 -11.68
C LEU A 627 -22.94 2.20 -12.30
N LEU A 628 -23.55 2.99 -13.20
CA LEU A 628 -24.77 2.61 -13.91
C LEU A 628 -24.56 1.41 -14.84
N HIS A 629 -23.43 1.32 -15.54
CA HIS A 629 -23.12 0.14 -16.33
C HIS A 629 -22.90 -1.11 -15.46
N THR A 630 -22.23 -0.96 -14.32
CA THR A 630 -21.98 -2.07 -13.39
C THR A 630 -23.26 -2.55 -12.70
N SER A 631 -24.27 -1.69 -12.53
CA SER A 631 -25.57 -2.09 -11.99
C SER A 631 -26.49 -2.80 -13.00
N LEU A 632 -26.15 -2.82 -14.29
CA LEU A 632 -26.85 -3.63 -15.30
C LEU A 632 -26.45 -5.11 -15.15
N GLN A 633 -27.24 -5.88 -14.39
CA GLN A 633 -27.10 -7.33 -14.33
C GLN A 633 -28.03 -8.00 -15.37
N ASP A 634 -27.61 -9.14 -15.91
CA ASP A 634 -28.36 -9.87 -16.94
C ASP A 634 -29.76 -10.31 -16.47
N ASP A 635 -29.93 -10.53 -15.16
CA ASP A 635 -31.16 -10.93 -14.48
C ASP A 635 -32.02 -9.76 -13.97
N SER A 636 -31.56 -8.51 -14.09
CA SER A 636 -32.34 -7.35 -13.64
C SER A 636 -33.67 -7.20 -14.41
N PRO A 637 -34.78 -6.81 -13.76
CA PRO A 637 -36.07 -6.56 -14.41
C PRO A 637 -35.97 -5.56 -15.56
N LEU A 638 -36.85 -5.72 -16.57
CA LEU A 638 -36.84 -4.86 -17.76
C LEU A 638 -36.99 -3.37 -17.42
N TRP A 639 -37.91 -3.03 -16.51
CA TRP A 639 -38.14 -1.65 -16.06
C TRP A 639 -36.88 -1.02 -15.45
N GLN A 640 -36.08 -1.80 -14.71
CA GLN A 640 -34.85 -1.31 -14.10
C GLN A 640 -33.79 -1.04 -15.17
N LYS A 641 -33.66 -1.95 -16.16
CA LYS A 641 -32.75 -1.78 -17.30
C LYS A 641 -33.11 -0.55 -18.15
N GLU A 642 -34.40 -0.32 -18.39
CA GLU A 642 -34.90 0.86 -19.10
C GLU A 642 -34.63 2.15 -18.32
N GLY A 643 -34.87 2.15 -17.01
CA GLY A 643 -34.54 3.28 -16.14
C GLY A 643 -33.05 3.62 -16.13
N ILE A 644 -32.17 2.61 -16.08
CA ILE A 644 -30.72 2.83 -16.18
C ILE A 644 -30.33 3.40 -17.54
N LYS A 645 -30.91 2.90 -18.64
CA LYS A 645 -30.65 3.44 -19.99
C LYS A 645 -31.09 4.90 -20.12
N MET A 646 -32.23 5.27 -19.53
CA MET A 646 -32.69 6.65 -19.47
C MET A 646 -31.68 7.54 -18.72
N LEU A 647 -31.17 7.08 -17.57
CA LEU A 647 -30.16 7.82 -16.80
C LEU A 647 -28.80 7.91 -17.51
N LEU A 648 -28.43 6.92 -18.34
CA LEU A 648 -27.21 7.00 -19.17
C LEU A 648 -27.30 8.09 -20.26
N GLN A 649 -28.50 8.55 -20.61
CA GLN A 649 -28.71 9.67 -21.53
C GLN A 649 -28.71 11.03 -20.82
N PHE A 650 -28.77 11.05 -19.48
CA PHE A 650 -28.72 12.28 -18.71
C PHE A 650 -27.30 12.86 -18.71
N VAL A 651 -27.19 14.17 -18.99
CA VAL A 651 -25.93 14.91 -18.95
C VAL A 651 -25.95 15.86 -17.75
N PRO A 652 -25.20 15.57 -16.68
CA PRO A 652 -25.09 16.48 -15.54
C PRO A 652 -24.53 17.84 -15.95
N GLN A 653 -25.10 18.90 -15.41
CA GLN A 653 -24.68 20.26 -15.74
C GLN A 653 -23.66 20.79 -14.72
N LYS A 654 -22.75 21.67 -15.16
CA LYS A 654 -21.75 22.28 -14.27
C LYS A 654 -22.39 23.04 -13.12
N ALA A 655 -21.83 22.88 -11.92
CA ALA A 655 -22.44 23.44 -10.72
C ALA A 655 -22.52 24.98 -10.71
N SER A 656 -21.60 25.66 -11.41
CA SER A 656 -21.51 27.13 -11.51
C SER A 656 -22.65 27.80 -12.27
N ASN A 657 -23.32 27.08 -13.16
CA ASN A 657 -24.25 27.69 -14.12
C ASN A 657 -25.56 28.22 -13.48
N PHE A 658 -25.84 27.85 -12.23
CA PHE A 658 -27.14 28.07 -11.58
C PHE A 658 -27.05 28.53 -10.12
N LEU A 659 -25.93 29.14 -9.74
CA LEU A 659 -25.65 29.54 -8.36
C LEU A 659 -26.72 30.44 -7.72
N LEU A 660 -27.51 31.17 -8.51
CA LEU A 660 -28.59 32.04 -8.02
C LEU A 660 -29.82 31.28 -7.48
N TYR A 661 -29.97 30.00 -7.85
CA TYR A 661 -31.12 29.16 -7.47
C TYR A 661 -30.73 28.04 -6.48
N LYS A 662 -29.47 28.01 -6.05
CA LYS A 662 -28.96 27.00 -5.11
C LYS A 662 -29.00 27.51 -3.68
N SER A 663 -29.14 26.57 -2.76
CA SER A 663 -29.12 26.77 -1.31
C SER A 663 -28.20 25.75 -0.66
N ILE A 664 -27.99 25.85 0.64
CA ILE A 664 -27.41 24.72 1.38
C ILE A 664 -28.45 23.59 1.40
N THR A 665 -28.06 22.40 0.98
CA THR A 665 -28.88 21.18 1.06
C THR A 665 -28.22 20.18 2.00
N HIS A 666 -29.03 19.37 2.66
CA HIS A 666 -28.56 18.27 3.50
C HIS A 666 -27.84 17.19 2.68
N ASN A 667 -28.33 16.90 1.46
CA ASN A 667 -27.77 15.93 0.51
C ASN A 667 -27.63 14.49 1.07
N ASP A 668 -28.45 14.18 2.06
CA ASP A 668 -28.75 12.83 2.57
C ASP A 668 -30.11 12.87 3.31
N PHE A 669 -31.07 13.65 2.76
CA PHE A 669 -32.33 13.99 3.43
C PHE A 669 -33.38 12.87 3.26
N ASN A 670 -33.19 11.80 4.02
CA ASN A 670 -34.05 10.62 4.00
C ASN A 670 -34.42 10.17 5.44
N PRO A 671 -35.41 9.28 5.62
CA PRO A 671 -35.91 8.86 6.93
C PRO A 671 -34.88 8.37 7.94
N ARG A 672 -33.66 8.00 7.52
CA ARG A 672 -32.57 7.59 8.43
C ARG A 672 -31.95 8.76 9.20
N ASN A 673 -32.04 9.95 8.64
CA ASN A 673 -31.37 11.17 9.12
C ASN A 673 -32.36 12.21 9.65
N LEU A 674 -33.60 11.78 9.90
CA LEU A 674 -34.67 12.65 10.36
C LEU A 674 -35.64 11.91 11.27
N PHE A 675 -36.26 12.65 12.19
CA PHE A 675 -37.38 12.15 12.97
C PHE A 675 -38.40 13.25 13.23
N ILE A 676 -39.67 12.86 13.43
CA ILE A 676 -40.75 13.78 13.78
C ILE A 676 -40.98 13.71 15.29
N ASP A 677 -40.83 14.84 15.98
CA ASP A 677 -41.07 14.90 17.41
C ASP A 677 -42.58 14.87 17.76
N LYS A 678 -42.89 14.79 19.06
CA LYS A 678 -44.27 14.78 19.58
C LYS A 678 -45.07 16.06 19.27
N TYR A 679 -44.42 17.12 18.81
CA TYR A 679 -45.03 18.39 18.40
C TYR A 679 -45.17 18.50 16.87
N ASN A 680 -45.02 17.39 16.15
CA ASN A 680 -45.03 17.32 14.71
C ASN A 680 -43.95 18.21 14.06
N LYS A 681 -42.79 18.35 14.70
CA LYS A 681 -41.65 19.09 14.18
C LYS A 681 -40.56 18.11 13.74
N ALA A 682 -40.12 18.24 12.49
CA ALA A 682 -38.98 17.48 11.99
C ALA A 682 -37.67 17.95 12.61
N ILE A 683 -36.88 17.00 13.11
CA ILE A 683 -35.52 17.19 13.59
C ILE A 683 -34.59 16.45 12.63
N ILE A 684 -33.60 17.17 12.11
CA ILE A 684 -32.72 16.76 11.02
C ILE A 684 -31.29 16.66 11.57
N PHE A 685 -30.61 15.54 11.31
CA PHE A 685 -29.29 15.25 11.84
C PHE A 685 -28.44 14.53 10.81
N ASP A 686 -27.14 14.39 11.07
CA ASP A 686 -26.15 13.84 10.13
C ASP A 686 -25.87 14.71 8.90
N TRP A 687 -25.39 15.93 9.16
CA TRP A 687 -25.08 16.94 8.13
C TRP A 687 -23.73 16.71 7.41
N GLU A 688 -23.20 15.48 7.43
CA GLU A 688 -21.85 15.17 6.92
C GLU A 688 -21.72 15.30 5.39
N LEU A 689 -22.83 15.17 4.67
CA LEU A 689 -22.87 15.24 3.20
C LEU A 689 -23.40 16.58 2.68
N ALA A 690 -23.66 17.54 3.57
CA ALA A 690 -24.18 18.84 3.22
C ALA A 690 -23.32 19.52 2.15
N THR A 691 -23.99 20.22 1.23
CA THR A 691 -23.36 20.88 0.07
C THR A 691 -24.25 22.03 -0.42
N ILE A 692 -23.80 22.73 -1.45
CA ILE A 692 -24.61 23.74 -2.16
C ILE A 692 -25.23 23.08 -3.39
N ASN A 693 -26.55 22.98 -3.42
CA ASN A 693 -27.30 22.44 -4.55
C ASN A 693 -28.70 23.06 -4.65
N TYR A 694 -29.50 22.64 -5.63
CA TYR A 694 -30.91 23.00 -5.70
C TYR A 694 -31.65 22.49 -4.45
N PRO A 695 -32.48 23.32 -3.78
CA PRO A 695 -33.23 22.89 -2.59
C PRO A 695 -34.15 21.69 -2.87
N GLN A 696 -34.54 21.49 -4.12
CA GLN A 696 -35.32 20.34 -4.59
C GLN A 696 -34.58 19.02 -4.43
N ARG A 697 -33.23 19.01 -4.37
CA ARG A 697 -32.40 17.81 -4.19
C ARG A 697 -32.74 17.05 -2.91
N ASP A 698 -32.97 17.76 -1.81
CA ASP A 698 -33.39 17.15 -0.55
C ASP A 698 -34.81 16.58 -0.66
N ILE A 699 -35.71 17.29 -1.34
CA ILE A 699 -37.12 16.86 -1.48
C ILE A 699 -37.23 15.63 -2.41
N ALA A 700 -36.47 15.62 -3.50
CA ALA A 700 -36.36 14.47 -4.41
C ALA A 700 -35.94 13.21 -3.64
N GLU A 701 -34.95 13.33 -2.75
CA GLU A 701 -34.50 12.22 -1.93
C GLU A 701 -35.55 11.79 -0.91
N LEU A 702 -36.11 12.73 -0.12
CA LEU A 702 -37.16 12.42 0.85
C LEU A 702 -38.31 11.65 0.19
N LEU A 703 -38.86 12.20 -0.89
CA LEU A 703 -40.01 11.62 -1.59
C LEU A 703 -39.70 10.25 -2.21
N SER A 704 -38.47 10.04 -2.68
CA SER A 704 -38.03 8.73 -3.18
C SER A 704 -38.13 7.64 -2.11
N PHE A 705 -37.85 7.97 -0.84
CA PHE A 705 -37.97 7.04 0.27
C PHE A 705 -39.41 6.92 0.82
N THR A 706 -40.12 8.05 0.94
CA THR A 706 -41.36 8.12 1.72
C THR A 706 -42.63 7.84 0.94
N LEU A 707 -42.69 8.13 -0.37
CA LEU A 707 -43.88 7.88 -1.17
C LEU A 707 -44.16 6.38 -1.32
N GLU A 708 -45.44 6.01 -1.34
CA GLU A 708 -45.91 4.65 -1.62
C GLU A 708 -45.83 4.35 -3.12
N ASP A 709 -45.62 3.09 -3.52
CA ASP A 709 -45.34 2.70 -4.90
C ASP A 709 -46.42 3.15 -5.92
N ASN A 710 -47.64 3.39 -5.46
CA ASN A 710 -48.81 3.80 -6.25
C ASN A 710 -49.15 5.30 -6.19
N PHE A 711 -48.28 6.19 -5.69
CA PHE A 711 -48.53 7.64 -5.62
C PHE A 711 -48.93 8.27 -6.99
N SER A 712 -49.78 9.30 -7.00
CA SER A 712 -50.27 9.99 -8.22
C SER A 712 -49.42 11.21 -8.62
N LYS A 713 -49.54 11.68 -9.88
CA LYS A 713 -48.91 12.93 -10.36
C LYS A 713 -49.36 14.13 -9.51
N GLU A 714 -50.65 14.19 -9.14
CA GLU A 714 -51.22 15.24 -8.29
C GLU A 714 -50.59 15.24 -6.88
N GLN A 715 -50.43 14.06 -6.26
CA GLN A 715 -49.79 13.95 -4.95
C GLN A 715 -48.33 14.41 -4.97
N LEU A 716 -47.60 14.11 -6.04
CA LEU A 716 -46.23 14.60 -6.24
C LEU A 716 -46.21 16.14 -6.38
N LEU A 717 -47.09 16.69 -7.22
CA LEU A 717 -47.20 18.13 -7.46
C LEU A 717 -47.56 18.90 -6.19
N ASP A 718 -48.47 18.36 -5.36
CA ASP A 718 -48.82 18.92 -4.05
C ASP A 718 -47.58 19.17 -3.18
N PHE A 719 -46.65 18.19 -3.10
CA PHE A 719 -45.45 18.34 -2.29
C PHE A 719 -44.42 19.30 -2.90
N ILE A 720 -44.29 19.30 -4.22
CA ILE A 720 -43.39 20.24 -4.94
C ILE A 720 -43.88 21.68 -4.76
N HIS A 721 -45.18 21.91 -4.91
CA HIS A 721 -45.82 23.21 -4.71
C HIS A 721 -45.70 23.66 -3.26
N PHE A 722 -45.99 22.77 -2.31
CA PHE A 722 -45.83 23.04 -0.88
C PHE A 722 -44.38 23.44 -0.53
N HIS A 723 -43.38 22.74 -1.07
CA HIS A 723 -41.97 23.11 -0.88
C HIS A 723 -41.66 24.50 -1.43
N LYS A 724 -42.16 24.83 -2.63
CA LYS A 724 -42.00 26.16 -3.23
C LYS A 724 -42.59 27.25 -2.34
N GLU A 725 -43.82 27.07 -1.86
CA GLU A 725 -44.50 28.03 -0.98
C GLU A 725 -43.70 28.30 0.31
N GLN A 726 -43.04 27.27 0.86
CA GLN A 726 -42.21 27.45 2.06
C GLN A 726 -40.91 28.21 1.79
N VAL A 727 -40.28 28.00 0.61
CA VAL A 727 -38.96 28.56 0.28
C VAL A 727 -39.06 29.94 -0.37
N ASP A 728 -39.97 30.10 -1.33
CA ASP A 728 -40.19 31.31 -2.13
C ASP A 728 -41.66 31.78 -2.01
N PRO A 729 -42.09 32.26 -0.83
CA PRO A 729 -43.46 32.69 -0.59
C PRO A 729 -43.85 33.98 -1.34
N LEU A 730 -42.89 34.67 -1.95
CA LEU A 730 -43.11 35.86 -2.77
C LEU A 730 -43.19 35.54 -4.26
N GLU A 731 -43.16 34.25 -4.62
CA GLU A 731 -43.25 33.74 -5.99
C GLU A 731 -42.28 34.38 -6.99
N LYS A 732 -41.03 34.62 -6.56
CA LYS A 732 -39.99 35.19 -7.42
C LYS A 732 -39.52 34.23 -8.50
N ILE A 733 -39.59 32.93 -8.23
CA ILE A 733 -39.19 31.87 -9.17
C ILE A 733 -40.48 31.31 -9.81
N PRO A 734 -40.59 31.28 -11.15
CA PRO A 734 -41.71 30.64 -11.84
C PRO A 734 -41.90 29.18 -11.44
N ILE A 735 -43.16 28.71 -11.40
CA ILE A 735 -43.45 27.31 -11.03
C ILE A 735 -42.83 26.31 -12.02
N ASP A 736 -42.84 26.61 -13.31
CA ASP A 736 -42.27 25.75 -14.35
C ASP A 736 -40.76 25.57 -14.15
N GLU A 737 -40.04 26.65 -13.81
CA GLU A 737 -38.62 26.60 -13.50
C GLU A 737 -38.34 25.81 -12.21
N TRP A 738 -39.20 25.96 -11.19
CA TRP A 738 -39.11 25.18 -9.95
C TRP A 738 -39.29 23.68 -10.19
N GLN A 739 -40.23 23.30 -11.05
CA GLN A 739 -40.48 21.91 -11.45
C GLN A 739 -39.32 21.37 -12.30
N GLN A 740 -38.78 22.13 -13.25
CA GLN A 740 -37.60 21.74 -14.02
C GLN A 740 -36.39 21.47 -13.11
N ASN A 741 -36.16 22.35 -12.12
CA ASN A 741 -35.10 22.14 -11.13
C ASN A 741 -35.35 20.88 -10.28
N PHE A 742 -36.61 20.54 -10.00
CA PHE A 742 -36.97 19.28 -9.32
C PHE A 742 -36.64 18.07 -10.19
N VAL A 743 -37.03 18.05 -11.47
CA VAL A 743 -36.72 16.97 -12.41
C VAL A 743 -35.21 16.76 -12.52
N TYR A 744 -34.44 17.84 -12.69
CA TYR A 744 -32.98 17.78 -12.69
C TYR A 744 -32.45 17.16 -11.39
N SER A 745 -32.97 17.58 -10.24
CA SER A 745 -32.53 17.10 -8.93
C SER A 745 -32.80 15.60 -8.72
N VAL A 746 -33.95 15.09 -9.20
CA VAL A 746 -34.26 13.65 -9.16
C VAL A 746 -33.31 12.87 -10.08
N LYS A 747 -33.06 13.37 -11.30
CA LYS A 747 -32.11 12.75 -12.24
C LYS A 747 -30.69 12.72 -11.68
N GLU A 748 -30.21 13.82 -11.11
CA GLU A 748 -28.89 13.90 -10.49
C GLU A 748 -28.79 12.95 -9.30
N PHE A 749 -29.79 12.93 -8.42
CA PHE A 749 -29.84 11.99 -7.29
C PHE A 749 -29.78 10.53 -7.76
N ALA A 750 -30.57 10.18 -8.78
CA ALA A 750 -30.60 8.83 -9.32
C ALA A 750 -29.28 8.44 -10.01
N TYR A 751 -28.71 9.36 -10.79
CA TYR A 751 -27.45 9.19 -11.51
C TYR A 751 -26.23 9.07 -10.58
N THR A 752 -26.29 9.68 -9.40
CA THR A 752 -25.18 9.70 -8.43
C THR A 752 -25.42 8.74 -7.28
N ARG A 753 -26.22 9.12 -6.28
CA ARG A 753 -26.39 8.40 -5.02
C ARG A 753 -27.13 7.07 -5.19
N VAL A 754 -28.19 7.04 -6.00
CA VAL A 754 -28.92 5.77 -6.22
C VAL A 754 -28.09 4.80 -7.05
N ALA A 755 -27.30 5.27 -8.01
CA ALA A 755 -26.34 4.43 -8.73
C ALA A 755 -25.33 3.76 -7.77
N PHE A 756 -24.83 4.50 -6.76
CA PHE A 756 -24.03 3.91 -5.69
C PHE A 756 -24.80 2.84 -4.90
N TYR A 757 -26.04 3.10 -4.51
CA TYR A 757 -26.86 2.13 -3.79
C TYR A 757 -27.10 0.86 -4.61
N LEU A 758 -27.36 0.97 -5.91
CA LEU A 758 -27.55 -0.17 -6.81
C LEU A 758 -26.32 -1.08 -6.85
N VAL A 759 -25.11 -0.50 -6.97
CA VAL A 759 -23.87 -1.28 -6.96
C VAL A 759 -23.60 -1.88 -5.58
N LEU A 760 -23.81 -1.14 -4.49
CA LEU A 760 -23.65 -1.68 -3.13
C LEU A 760 -24.65 -2.82 -2.84
N ASN A 761 -25.83 -2.77 -3.45
CA ASN A 761 -26.86 -3.80 -3.34
C ASN A 761 -26.45 -5.16 -3.95
N ILE A 762 -25.39 -5.18 -4.76
CA ILE A 762 -24.77 -6.41 -5.28
C ILE A 762 -24.05 -7.16 -4.13
N ILE A 763 -23.46 -6.41 -3.20
CA ILE A 763 -22.67 -6.94 -2.08
C ILE A 763 -23.55 -7.16 -0.84
N VAL A 764 -24.38 -6.16 -0.50
CA VAL A 764 -25.22 -6.14 0.71
C VAL A 764 -26.65 -5.81 0.31
N LYS A 765 -27.59 -6.73 0.53
CA LYS A 765 -29.00 -6.50 0.17
C LYS A 765 -29.64 -5.44 1.07
N TYR A 766 -30.04 -4.33 0.46
CA TYR A 766 -30.76 -3.23 1.10
C TYR A 766 -32.19 -3.16 0.57
N ASN A 767 -33.17 -3.41 1.45
CA ASN A 767 -34.59 -3.53 1.08
C ASN A 767 -35.20 -2.25 0.48
N PHE A 768 -34.58 -1.08 0.68
CA PHE A 768 -35.11 0.20 0.19
C PHE A 768 -34.68 0.55 -1.23
N VAL A 769 -33.60 -0.05 -1.76
CA VAL A 769 -32.92 0.44 -2.98
C VAL A 769 -33.82 0.35 -4.21
N GLU A 770 -34.55 -0.75 -4.35
CA GLU A 770 -35.47 -0.98 -5.46
C GLU A 770 -36.62 0.04 -5.45
N LYS A 771 -37.24 0.25 -4.28
CA LYS A 771 -38.30 1.25 -4.08
C LYS A 771 -37.83 2.67 -4.42
N VAL A 772 -36.68 3.06 -3.88
CA VAL A 772 -36.09 4.40 -4.11
C VAL A 772 -35.83 4.64 -5.59
N PHE A 773 -35.28 3.64 -6.29
CA PHE A 773 -35.03 3.74 -7.72
C PHE A 773 -36.33 3.81 -8.53
N ALA A 774 -37.32 2.96 -8.23
CA ALA A 774 -38.62 2.98 -8.90
C ALA A 774 -39.34 4.33 -8.71
N ASN A 775 -39.33 4.87 -7.50
CA ASN A 775 -39.91 6.17 -7.20
C ASN A 775 -39.20 7.31 -7.96
N CYS A 776 -37.86 7.28 -8.08
CA CYS A 776 -37.12 8.25 -8.90
C CYS A 776 -37.60 8.23 -10.36
N LEU A 777 -37.69 7.05 -10.98
CA LEU A 777 -38.13 6.91 -12.36
C LEU A 777 -39.56 7.40 -12.56
N LYS A 778 -40.46 7.05 -11.62
CA LYS A 778 -41.86 7.47 -11.67
C LYS A 778 -42.02 8.98 -11.54
N MET A 779 -41.26 9.62 -10.65
CA MET A 779 -41.25 11.08 -10.51
C MET A 779 -40.75 11.78 -11.78
N ILE A 780 -39.71 11.22 -12.43
CA ILE A 780 -39.20 11.74 -13.71
C ILE A 780 -40.29 11.63 -14.78
N ASN A 781 -40.88 10.45 -14.97
CA ASN A 781 -41.89 10.24 -16.01
C ASN A 781 -43.11 11.14 -15.82
N PHE A 782 -43.64 11.29 -14.60
CA PHE A 782 -44.79 12.17 -14.35
C PHE A 782 -44.55 13.63 -14.73
N LEU A 783 -43.31 14.11 -14.67
CA LEU A 783 -42.97 15.51 -14.90
C LEU A 783 -42.37 15.77 -16.29
N GLU A 784 -41.99 14.72 -17.02
CA GLU A 784 -41.49 14.82 -18.41
C GLU A 784 -42.51 14.35 -19.45
N GLU A 785 -43.55 13.61 -19.04
CA GLU A 785 -44.75 13.38 -19.86
C GLU A 785 -45.64 14.64 -19.83
N ASP A 786 -45.34 15.58 -20.74
CA ASP A 786 -46.27 16.59 -21.27
C ASP A 786 -45.97 16.88 -22.75
#